data_AF-A0A352CQS3-F1
#
_entry.id   AF-A0A352CQS3-F1
#
_cell.length_a   1.000
_cell.length_b   1.000
_cell.length_c   1.000
_cell.angle_alpha   90.00
_cell.angle_beta   90.00
_cell.angle_gamma   90.00
#
_symmetry.space_group_name_H-M   'P 1'
#
loop_
_entity.id
_entity.type
_entity.pdbx_description
1 polymer ?
#
loop_
_entity_poly.entity_id
_entity_poly.type
_entity_poly.pdbx_seq_one_letter_code
_entity_poly.pdbx_strand_id
1 'polypeptide(L)'
;MMDGRISVNRTRYFESDGSVKPEALKSNPWLMYLLSADRPYVNPERLERMEDLKGNPVLDYVIRTLDILDGECTLDDAGYELVRTVLCWSEAAKAGSAEDRRRWINRGYPLEIHNEASALIYADHHAVRSFDADPVCQMIRTHGLAGQYIRGECDMEDSRPLADIAGKISKDRAEFTNLICLLNECIIRAVSDDIWNSVRDKIRKFAERLYDGTDFQEYGAADRLKALLPECGDPSEAEAGFFESRIFGKYSLWYFEAALSPFGHAGAEEICRQAEAAAAKESGVRHLNFKPLADEMYYDYEGSRHVNTYKQRIIEKYLENPSEYGKHVSLTFQVCGSSVMTGVRFAPACRKLIDFCVEAERSGLLSYEKSITMLYDMFGFRRDSFDRLNNEGKYLKTMNSAQQSTKLSILDYITGKSAADTGSGGGVLLDELEKRYPDLQITGTDISQNVIHALAEKKRKEGHKWNVIRHNFTEDPLPEKTDNVIFSSILHEIYSYTDTDNGKFNLETVKKALSNAVSSLHPGGRIIIRDGVKTPEDGRMKITFRTQEGYDFFCQFLKDFRGMDMLSAEEKAQEMKPEEMSVVTDINFGREFLYTYTWGAESFPHEVQECFGYFTISDFRNCLENMGMRIIKAVSFLEPGYRDHLKDLVDIRRMDENGNETEMEFPDSNCIVVAQKAL
;
A
#
# COMPACT_ATOMS: atom_id res chain seq x y z
N MET A 1 9.55 18.23 11.91
CA MET A 1 10.30 19.14 12.81
C MET A 1 9.57 20.46 12.85
N MET A 2 8.78 20.72 13.91
CA MET A 2 8.06 21.98 14.07
C MET A 2 8.84 22.92 15.00
N ASP A 3 8.91 24.16 14.55
CA ASP A 3 9.56 25.32 15.14
C ASP A 3 9.17 25.49 16.62
N GLY A 4 10.14 25.78 17.48
CA GLY A 4 10.02 25.79 18.95
C GLY A 4 9.22 26.97 19.52
N ARG A 5 8.16 27.42 18.86
CA ARG A 5 7.24 28.44 19.39
C ARG A 5 6.22 27.78 20.29
N ILE A 6 6.21 28.16 21.56
CA ILE A 6 5.17 27.75 22.51
C ILE A 6 3.83 28.30 22.01
N SER A 7 2.87 27.41 21.77
CA SER A 7 1.50 27.72 21.36
C SER A 7 0.87 28.79 22.28
N VAL A 8 0.30 29.84 21.67
CA VAL A 8 -0.35 30.95 22.38
C VAL A 8 -1.57 30.42 23.13
N ASN A 9 -2.36 29.54 22.49
CA ASN A 9 -3.50 28.92 23.14
C ASN A 9 -3.09 27.92 24.23
N ARG A 10 -1.98 27.17 24.09
CA ARG A 10 -1.46 26.37 25.20
C ARG A 10 -1.12 27.24 26.40
N THR A 11 -0.46 28.37 26.20
CA THR A 11 -0.14 29.30 27.29
C THR A 11 -1.39 29.94 27.89
N ARG A 12 -2.44 30.13 27.10
CA ARG A 12 -3.73 30.69 27.53
C ARG A 12 -4.50 29.76 28.47
N TYR A 13 -4.52 28.46 28.22
CA TYR A 13 -5.35 27.50 28.98
C TYR A 13 -4.57 26.61 29.95
N PHE A 14 -3.25 26.47 29.79
CA PHE A 14 -2.43 25.55 30.58
C PHE A 14 -1.29 26.29 31.29
N GLU A 15 -0.91 25.76 32.45
CA GLU A 15 0.30 26.14 33.18
C GLU A 15 1.54 25.53 32.53
N SER A 16 2.73 26.00 32.92
CA SER A 16 4.01 25.52 32.38
C SER A 16 4.28 24.04 32.65
N ASP A 17 3.62 23.45 33.64
CA ASP A 17 3.70 22.02 33.97
C ASP A 17 2.70 21.15 33.18
N GLY A 18 1.90 21.76 32.31
CA GLY A 18 0.89 21.09 31.49
C GLY A 18 -0.48 20.92 32.18
N SER A 19 -0.64 21.36 33.42
CA SER A 19 -1.94 21.37 34.10
C SER A 19 -2.85 22.47 33.56
N VAL A 20 -4.17 22.27 33.61
CA VAL A 20 -5.15 23.25 33.09
C VAL A 20 -5.37 24.34 34.13
N LYS A 21 -5.37 25.60 33.70
CA LYS A 21 -5.61 26.76 34.57
C LYS A 21 -7.01 26.71 35.18
N PRO A 22 -7.17 26.80 36.52
CA PRO A 22 -8.48 26.74 37.17
C PRO A 22 -9.47 27.81 36.68
N GLU A 23 -9.01 29.02 36.34
CA GLU A 23 -9.86 30.07 35.76
C GLU A 23 -10.29 29.76 34.33
N ALA A 24 -9.41 29.12 33.53
CA ALA A 24 -9.72 28.70 32.17
C ALA A 24 -10.83 27.64 32.18
N LEU A 25 -10.75 26.67 33.09
CA LEU A 25 -11.72 25.60 33.26
C LEU A 25 -13.13 26.13 33.60
N LYS A 26 -13.22 27.17 34.44
CA LYS A 26 -14.50 27.80 34.81
C LYS A 26 -15.13 28.63 33.69
N SER A 27 -14.29 29.25 32.86
CA SER A 27 -14.73 30.14 31.79
C SER A 27 -14.95 29.44 30.45
N ASN A 28 -14.47 28.20 30.28
CA ASN A 28 -14.50 27.46 29.02
C ASN A 28 -15.10 26.06 29.22
N PRO A 29 -16.44 25.92 29.19
CA PRO A 29 -17.10 24.64 29.42
C PRO A 29 -16.74 23.54 28.39
N TRP A 30 -16.41 23.91 27.15
CA TRP A 30 -15.93 22.96 26.13
C TRP A 30 -14.66 22.23 26.59
N LEU A 31 -13.77 22.91 27.32
CA LEU A 31 -12.51 22.36 27.81
C LEU A 31 -12.75 21.22 28.81
N MET A 32 -13.81 21.34 29.62
CA MET A 32 -14.23 20.26 30.52
C MET A 32 -14.59 18.98 29.76
N TYR A 33 -15.40 19.10 28.70
CA TYR A 33 -15.78 17.94 27.91
C TYR A 33 -14.57 17.28 27.24
N LEU A 34 -13.67 18.07 26.66
CA LEU A 34 -12.46 17.57 26.02
C LEU A 34 -11.53 16.87 27.01
N LEU A 35 -11.36 17.40 28.22
CA LEU A 35 -10.50 16.82 29.27
C LEU A 35 -11.09 15.56 29.92
N SER A 36 -12.42 15.45 30.01
CA SER A 36 -13.11 14.35 30.69
C SER A 36 -13.17 13.03 29.91
N ALA A 37 -12.47 12.92 28.77
CA ALA A 37 -12.55 11.74 27.92
C ALA A 37 -11.89 10.51 28.60
N ASP A 38 -12.70 9.54 29.03
CA ASP A 38 -12.23 8.28 29.64
C ASP A 38 -11.46 7.38 28.64
N ARG A 39 -11.61 7.63 27.33
CA ARG A 39 -10.84 7.02 26.23
C ARG A 39 -10.65 8.07 25.12
N PRO A 40 -9.41 8.34 24.65
CA PRO A 40 -9.21 9.23 23.52
C PRO A 40 -9.84 8.62 22.27
N TYR A 41 -10.78 9.32 21.64
CA TYR A 41 -11.30 8.97 20.32
C TYR A 41 -10.23 9.31 19.28
N VAL A 42 -9.76 8.32 18.54
CA VAL A 42 -8.72 8.53 17.51
C VAL A 42 -9.32 8.23 16.15
N ASN A 43 -9.22 9.19 15.22
CA ASN A 43 -9.56 8.96 13.83
C ASN A 43 -8.43 8.15 13.18
N PRO A 44 -8.68 6.93 12.68
CA PRO A 44 -7.64 6.10 12.07
C PRO A 44 -6.89 6.83 10.95
N GLU A 45 -7.59 7.63 10.14
CA GLU A 45 -7.02 8.39 9.00
C GLU A 45 -5.93 9.39 9.39
N ARG A 46 -5.83 9.76 10.67
CA ARG A 46 -4.93 10.82 11.16
C ARG A 46 -3.64 10.31 11.81
N LEU A 47 -3.42 9.00 11.86
CA LEU A 47 -2.25 8.39 12.53
C LEU A 47 -1.22 7.90 11.51
N GLU A 48 -0.06 8.57 11.46
CA GLU A 48 1.14 8.04 10.78
C GLU A 48 2.01 7.20 11.75
N ARG A 49 2.07 7.56 13.04
CA ARG A 49 2.81 6.84 14.09
C ARG A 49 2.03 6.78 15.41
N MET A 50 2.19 5.69 16.15
CA MET A 50 1.50 5.50 17.45
C MET A 50 2.17 6.25 18.61
N GLU A 51 3.41 6.73 18.46
CA GLU A 51 4.08 7.60 19.46
C GLU A 51 3.37 8.96 19.64
N ASP A 52 2.53 9.35 18.68
CA ASP A 52 1.67 10.54 18.73
C ASP A 52 0.47 10.37 19.71
N LEU A 53 0.30 9.20 20.33
CA LEU A 53 -0.76 8.90 21.31
C LEU A 53 -0.45 9.37 22.75
N LYS A 54 0.69 10.00 23.01
CA LYS A 54 0.96 10.60 24.33
C LYS A 54 0.19 11.91 24.49
N GLY A 55 -0.96 11.86 25.17
CA GLY A 55 -1.73 13.06 25.54
C GLY A 55 -3.22 12.93 25.22
N ASN A 56 -3.89 14.07 25.02
CA ASN A 56 -5.28 14.12 24.61
C ASN A 56 -5.34 14.61 23.16
N PRO A 57 -5.35 13.71 22.16
CA PRO A 57 -5.18 14.08 20.74
C PRO A 57 -6.33 14.96 20.22
N VAL A 58 -7.53 14.82 20.78
CA VAL A 58 -8.68 15.67 20.43
C VAL A 58 -8.45 17.09 20.92
N LEU A 59 -7.99 17.25 22.16
CA LEU A 59 -7.67 18.55 22.73
C LEU A 59 -6.50 19.22 22.00
N ASP A 60 -5.42 18.48 21.75
CA ASP A 60 -4.27 19.00 21.00
C ASP A 60 -4.66 19.45 19.59
N TYR A 61 -5.56 18.71 18.93
CA TYR A 61 -6.12 19.12 17.65
C TYR A 61 -6.91 20.44 17.75
N VAL A 62 -7.82 20.57 18.73
CA VAL A 62 -8.58 21.82 18.94
C VAL A 62 -7.66 23.00 19.26
N ILE A 63 -6.60 22.79 20.04
CA ILE A 63 -5.63 23.85 20.32
C ILE A 63 -4.89 24.28 19.04
N ARG A 64 -4.50 23.33 18.17
CA ARG A 64 -3.89 23.66 16.87
C ARG A 64 -4.82 24.46 15.96
N THR A 65 -6.11 24.12 15.89
CA THR A 65 -7.06 24.89 15.07
C THR A 65 -7.19 26.34 15.56
N LEU A 66 -7.17 26.56 16.88
CA LEU A 66 -7.19 27.89 17.48
C LEU A 66 -5.89 28.68 17.24
N ASP A 67 -4.72 28.03 17.28
CA ASP A 67 -3.47 28.71 16.96
C ASP A 67 -3.39 29.14 15.48
N ILE A 68 -3.95 28.34 14.57
CA ILE A 68 -4.09 28.72 13.16
C ILE A 68 -5.04 29.91 13.01
N LEU A 69 -6.17 29.90 13.73
CA LEU A 69 -7.09 31.03 13.74
C LEU A 69 -6.38 32.32 14.19
N ASP A 70 -5.65 32.28 15.31
CA ASP A 70 -4.94 33.44 15.85
C ASP A 70 -3.85 33.98 14.89
N GLY A 71 -3.25 33.10 14.08
CA GLY A 71 -2.21 33.46 13.12
C GLY A 71 -2.73 34.02 11.78
N GLU A 72 -3.88 33.55 11.31
CA GLU A 72 -4.38 33.82 9.96
C GLU A 72 -5.65 34.68 9.91
N CYS A 73 -6.28 34.96 11.06
CA CYS A 73 -7.57 35.63 11.06
C CYS A 73 -7.49 37.03 10.43
N THR A 74 -8.31 37.25 9.40
CA THR A 74 -8.56 38.56 8.79
C THR A 74 -9.98 39.06 9.01
N LEU A 75 -10.75 38.38 9.87
CA LEU A 75 -12.14 38.72 10.19
C LEU A 75 -12.19 39.86 11.23
N ASP A 76 -13.37 40.46 11.37
CA ASP A 76 -13.64 41.38 12.49
C ASP A 76 -13.83 40.61 13.81
N ASP A 77 -13.97 41.34 14.92
CA ASP A 77 -14.09 40.74 16.26
C ASP A 77 -15.29 39.78 16.36
N ALA A 78 -16.39 40.08 15.66
CA ALA A 78 -17.60 39.26 15.68
C ALA A 78 -17.39 37.95 14.90
N GLY A 79 -16.81 38.01 13.70
CA GLY A 79 -16.47 36.86 12.89
C GLY A 79 -15.41 35.97 13.54
N TYR A 80 -14.39 36.58 14.17
CA TYR A 80 -13.38 35.86 14.94
C TYR A 80 -14.00 35.07 16.09
N GLU A 81 -14.86 35.70 16.91
CA GLU A 81 -15.47 35.01 18.06
C GLU A 81 -16.45 33.91 17.62
N LEU A 82 -17.15 34.11 16.50
CA LEU A 82 -18.00 33.09 15.89
C LEU A 82 -17.20 31.84 15.48
N VAL A 83 -16.13 32.01 14.67
CA VAL A 83 -15.28 30.89 14.22
C VAL A 83 -14.61 30.22 15.41
N ARG A 84 -14.09 31.01 16.35
CA ARG A 84 -13.48 30.51 17.58
C ARG A 84 -14.44 29.64 18.40
N THR A 85 -15.68 30.09 18.60
CA THR A 85 -16.69 29.31 19.32
C THR A 85 -17.00 28.00 18.62
N VAL A 86 -17.16 28.02 17.29
CA VAL A 86 -17.40 26.82 16.49
C VAL A 86 -16.25 25.82 16.67
N LEU A 87 -14.99 26.25 16.49
CA LEU A 87 -13.81 25.39 16.63
C LEU A 87 -13.71 24.73 18.02
N CYS A 88 -14.01 25.47 19.08
CA CYS A 88 -13.99 24.96 20.45
C CYS A 88 -14.98 23.82 20.69
N TRP A 89 -16.14 23.84 20.02
CA TRP A 89 -17.23 22.90 20.26
C TRP A 89 -17.36 21.80 19.19
N SER A 90 -16.75 21.95 18.01
CA SER A 90 -16.81 20.98 16.90
C SER A 90 -16.46 19.54 17.28
N GLU A 91 -15.58 19.36 18.26
CA GLU A 91 -15.08 18.03 18.65
C GLU A 91 -15.65 17.51 19.99
N ALA A 92 -16.66 18.18 20.57
CA ALA A 92 -17.20 17.84 21.89
C ALA A 92 -17.75 16.40 21.97
N ALA A 93 -18.42 15.92 20.92
CA ALA A 93 -18.99 14.56 20.90
C ALA A 93 -17.94 13.42 20.87
N LYS A 94 -16.69 13.73 20.48
CA LYS A 94 -15.57 12.77 20.52
C LYS A 94 -15.01 12.59 21.93
N ALA A 95 -15.38 13.45 22.86
CA ALA A 95 -14.91 13.44 24.24
C ALA A 95 -16.05 13.13 25.23
N GLY A 96 -15.98 13.69 26.44
CA GLY A 96 -16.95 13.48 27.52
C GLY A 96 -16.69 12.24 28.37
N SER A 97 -17.13 12.31 29.64
CA SER A 97 -17.07 11.20 30.59
C SER A 97 -18.03 10.06 30.18
N ALA A 98 -17.82 8.85 30.73
CA ALA A 98 -18.77 7.75 30.55
C ALA A 98 -20.20 8.07 31.03
N GLU A 99 -20.36 9.03 31.95
CA GLU A 99 -21.67 9.52 32.38
C GLU A 99 -22.29 10.49 31.37
N ASP A 100 -21.51 11.46 30.87
CA ASP A 100 -21.96 12.40 29.83
C ASP A 100 -22.39 11.66 28.56
N ARG A 101 -21.58 10.68 28.11
CA ARG A 101 -21.92 9.88 26.93
C ARG A 101 -23.21 9.09 27.12
N ARG A 102 -23.43 8.49 28.30
CA ARG A 102 -24.71 7.82 28.63
C ARG A 102 -25.87 8.81 28.61
N ARG A 103 -25.70 10.02 29.16
CA ARG A 103 -26.72 11.07 29.12
C ARG A 103 -27.07 11.47 27.69
N TRP A 104 -26.08 11.67 26.82
CA TRP A 104 -26.28 12.02 25.42
C TRP A 104 -27.00 10.92 24.64
N ILE A 105 -26.60 9.66 24.84
CA ILE A 105 -27.28 8.50 24.23
C ILE A 105 -28.76 8.44 24.67
N ASN A 106 -29.04 8.60 25.97
CA ASN A 106 -30.41 8.59 26.50
C ASN A 106 -31.28 9.74 25.95
N ARG A 107 -30.65 10.83 25.51
CA ARG A 107 -31.32 11.96 24.85
C ARG A 107 -31.43 11.80 23.33
N GLY A 108 -30.90 10.72 22.78
CA GLY A 108 -30.95 10.41 21.35
C GLY A 108 -29.92 11.16 20.51
N TYR A 109 -28.79 11.59 21.08
CA TYR A 109 -27.74 12.25 20.29
C TYR A 109 -26.99 11.22 19.43
N PRO A 110 -26.82 11.45 18.12
CA PRO A 110 -26.15 10.52 17.20
C PRO A 110 -24.63 10.61 17.36
N LEU A 111 -24.07 10.03 18.43
CA LEU A 111 -22.63 10.15 18.76
C LEU A 111 -21.70 9.57 17.68
N GLU A 112 -22.22 8.75 16.78
CA GLU A 112 -21.56 8.24 15.57
C GLU A 112 -21.39 9.29 14.47
N ILE A 113 -22.20 10.36 14.49
CA ILE A 113 -22.16 11.53 13.60
C ILE A 113 -21.70 12.73 14.43
N HIS A 114 -20.38 12.83 14.62
CA HIS A 114 -19.80 13.72 15.64
C HIS A 114 -20.14 15.21 15.46
N ASN A 115 -20.30 15.69 14.23
CA ASN A 115 -20.69 17.07 13.93
C ASN A 115 -22.13 17.37 14.38
N GLU A 116 -23.09 16.50 14.06
CA GLU A 116 -24.47 16.66 14.52
C GLU A 116 -24.58 16.54 16.05
N ALA A 117 -23.93 15.53 16.64
CA ALA A 117 -23.90 15.36 18.09
C ALA A 117 -23.25 16.55 18.80
N SER A 118 -22.15 17.10 18.28
CA SER A 118 -21.46 18.25 18.88
C SER A 118 -22.33 19.51 18.84
N ALA A 119 -23.08 19.71 17.75
CA ALA A 119 -24.03 20.82 17.65
C ALA A 119 -25.16 20.69 18.69
N LEU A 120 -25.70 19.49 18.90
CA LEU A 120 -26.71 19.22 19.92
C LEU A 120 -26.18 19.43 21.35
N ILE A 121 -24.94 19.00 21.61
CA ILE A 121 -24.26 19.22 22.90
C ILE A 121 -24.09 20.72 23.17
N TYR A 122 -23.63 21.49 22.17
CA TYR A 122 -23.53 22.94 22.28
C TYR A 122 -24.90 23.59 22.55
N ALA A 123 -25.93 23.20 21.78
CA ALA A 123 -27.27 23.74 21.89
C ALA A 123 -27.90 23.50 23.27
N ASP A 124 -27.73 22.29 23.82
CA ASP A 124 -28.20 21.94 25.15
C ASP A 124 -27.47 22.71 26.24
N HIS A 125 -26.14 22.81 26.13
CA HIS A 125 -25.31 23.52 27.09
C HIS A 125 -25.66 25.02 27.19
N HIS A 126 -25.97 25.64 26.05
CA HIS A 126 -26.30 27.08 25.98
C HIS A 126 -27.81 27.36 25.96
N ALA A 127 -28.66 26.35 26.13
CA ALA A 127 -30.11 26.46 26.06
C ALA A 127 -30.61 27.20 24.81
N VAL A 128 -30.04 26.87 23.65
CA VAL A 128 -30.36 27.48 22.35
C VAL A 128 -31.85 27.28 22.04
N ARG A 129 -32.57 28.38 21.80
CA ARG A 129 -34.03 28.35 21.61
C ARG A 129 -34.48 27.84 20.24
N SER A 130 -33.68 28.11 19.20
CA SER A 130 -33.98 27.73 17.82
C SER A 130 -32.73 27.18 17.17
N PHE A 131 -32.60 25.86 17.19
CA PHE A 131 -31.43 25.15 16.66
C PHE A 131 -31.17 25.49 15.19
N ASP A 132 -32.21 25.43 14.35
CA ASP A 132 -32.11 25.67 12.90
C ASP A 132 -31.83 27.13 12.51
N ALA A 133 -31.99 28.08 13.44
CA ALA A 133 -31.74 29.49 13.19
C ALA A 133 -30.44 30.01 13.83
N ASP A 134 -29.75 29.18 14.63
CA ASP A 134 -28.55 29.57 15.36
C ASP A 134 -27.27 29.35 14.50
N PRO A 135 -26.50 30.41 14.21
CA PRO A 135 -25.27 30.32 13.41
C PRO A 135 -24.26 29.31 13.93
N VAL A 136 -24.03 29.26 15.25
CA VAL A 136 -23.02 28.40 15.85
C VAL A 136 -23.45 26.94 15.72
N CYS A 137 -24.72 26.63 16.02
CA CYS A 137 -25.25 25.28 15.85
C CYS A 137 -25.10 24.78 14.41
N GLN A 138 -25.47 25.57 13.40
CA GLN A 138 -25.40 25.12 12.00
C GLN A 138 -23.97 25.04 11.49
N MET A 139 -23.09 25.95 11.90
CA MET A 139 -21.66 25.86 11.56
C MET A 139 -20.97 24.66 12.21
N ILE A 140 -21.30 24.33 13.47
CA ILE A 140 -20.84 23.09 14.11
C ILE A 140 -21.44 21.88 13.39
N ARG A 141 -22.73 21.90 13.09
CA ARG A 141 -23.41 20.77 12.43
C ARG A 141 -22.82 20.47 11.05
N THR A 142 -22.43 21.49 10.31
CA THR A 142 -21.87 21.34 8.95
C THR A 142 -20.35 21.32 8.93
N HIS A 143 -19.68 21.35 10.09
CA HIS A 143 -18.23 21.29 10.13
C HIS A 143 -17.74 19.95 9.55
N GLY A 144 -16.68 20.01 8.74
CA GLY A 144 -16.13 18.85 8.05
C GLY A 144 -16.84 18.46 6.76
N LEU A 145 -18.10 18.86 6.53
CA LEU A 145 -18.85 18.49 5.32
C LEU A 145 -18.18 18.99 4.03
N ALA A 146 -17.53 20.16 4.05
CA ALA A 146 -16.81 20.66 2.88
C ALA A 146 -15.68 19.71 2.44
N GLY A 147 -14.93 19.17 3.41
CA GLY A 147 -13.90 18.16 3.15
C GLY A 147 -14.48 16.84 2.67
N GLN A 148 -15.56 16.37 3.30
CA GLN A 148 -16.27 15.15 2.92
C GLN A 148 -16.85 15.24 1.50
N TYR A 149 -17.44 16.39 1.14
CA TYR A 149 -17.94 16.66 -0.21
C TYR A 149 -16.82 16.62 -1.25
N ILE A 150 -15.67 17.25 -0.96
CA ILE A 150 -14.50 17.23 -1.86
C ILE A 150 -13.95 15.81 -2.04
N ARG A 151 -14.01 14.97 -1.00
CA ARG A 151 -13.65 13.54 -1.04
C ARG A 151 -14.72 12.66 -1.69
N GLY A 152 -15.89 13.20 -2.04
CA GLY A 152 -17.01 12.46 -2.62
C GLY A 152 -17.86 11.68 -1.61
N GLU A 153 -17.60 11.84 -0.31
CA GLU A 153 -18.24 11.10 0.79
C GLU A 153 -19.68 11.56 1.05
N CYS A 154 -20.00 12.82 0.84
CA CYS A 154 -21.33 13.36 1.08
C CYS A 154 -21.80 14.24 -0.08
N ASP A 155 -23.09 14.55 -0.10
CA ASP A 155 -23.68 15.44 -1.09
C ASP A 155 -23.58 16.88 -0.61
N MET A 156 -23.61 17.84 -1.54
CA MET A 156 -23.61 19.26 -1.16
C MET A 156 -24.92 19.65 -0.45
N GLU A 157 -26.01 18.96 -0.76
CA GLU A 157 -27.31 19.11 -0.08
C GLU A 157 -27.21 18.86 1.44
N ASP A 158 -26.26 18.07 1.93
CA ASP A 158 -26.04 17.87 3.36
C ASP A 158 -25.66 19.20 4.08
N SER A 159 -25.17 20.19 3.33
CA SER A 159 -24.84 21.53 3.82
C SER A 159 -25.96 22.57 3.67
N ARG A 160 -27.14 22.18 3.16
CA ARG A 160 -28.35 23.02 3.03
C ARG A 160 -28.70 23.77 4.31
N PRO A 161 -28.61 23.18 5.54
CA PRO A 161 -28.95 23.91 6.77
C PRO A 161 -28.09 25.16 7.00
N LEU A 162 -26.82 25.14 6.59
CA LEU A 162 -25.94 26.31 6.67
C LEU A 162 -26.25 27.33 5.57
N ALA A 163 -26.51 26.86 4.35
CA ALA A 163 -26.88 27.71 3.22
C ALA A 163 -28.18 28.51 3.50
N ASP A 164 -29.17 27.89 4.13
CA ASP A 164 -30.46 28.52 4.46
C ASP A 164 -30.34 29.68 5.45
N ILE A 165 -29.27 29.71 6.25
CA ILE A 165 -29.00 30.78 7.19
C ILE A 165 -27.80 31.65 6.78
N ALA A 166 -27.21 31.45 5.60
CA ALA A 166 -26.02 32.17 5.16
C ALA A 166 -26.21 33.70 5.24
N GLY A 167 -27.35 34.22 4.77
CA GLY A 167 -27.70 35.64 4.85
C GLY A 167 -27.95 36.18 6.27
N LYS A 168 -28.14 35.31 7.27
CA LYS A 168 -28.18 35.68 8.70
C LYS A 168 -26.78 35.73 9.31
N ILE A 169 -25.86 34.91 8.79
CA ILE A 169 -24.46 34.87 9.24
C ILE A 169 -23.72 36.12 8.75
N SER A 170 -23.81 36.41 7.45
CA SER A 170 -23.36 37.67 6.88
C SER A 170 -24.24 38.09 5.70
N LYS A 171 -24.42 39.40 5.54
CA LYS A 171 -25.12 39.99 4.39
C LYS A 171 -24.20 40.21 3.18
N ASP A 172 -22.89 40.09 3.38
CA ASP A 172 -21.90 40.21 2.32
C ASP A 172 -21.39 38.81 1.93
N ARG A 173 -21.47 38.53 0.63
CA ARG A 173 -21.01 37.27 0.05
C ARG A 173 -19.52 37.06 0.29
N ALA A 174 -18.71 38.12 0.18
CA ALA A 174 -17.26 38.01 0.33
C ALA A 174 -16.89 37.73 1.79
N GLU A 175 -17.53 38.42 2.74
CA GLU A 175 -17.36 38.18 4.17
C GLU A 175 -17.76 36.76 4.58
N PHE A 176 -18.95 36.27 4.16
CA PHE A 176 -19.37 34.90 4.41
C PHE A 176 -18.38 33.87 3.85
N THR A 177 -17.94 34.09 2.60
CA THR A 177 -16.98 33.20 1.93
C THR A 177 -15.67 33.14 2.70
N ASN A 178 -15.14 34.28 3.13
CA ASN A 178 -13.91 34.35 3.91
C ASN A 178 -14.06 33.65 5.26
N LEU A 179 -15.21 33.79 5.92
CA LEU A 179 -15.50 33.15 7.20
C LEU A 179 -15.53 31.62 7.09
N ILE A 180 -16.22 31.07 6.08
CA ILE A 180 -16.25 29.62 5.83
C ILE A 180 -14.90 29.09 5.37
N CYS A 181 -14.15 29.85 4.56
CA CYS A 181 -12.80 29.48 4.16
C CYS A 181 -11.86 29.40 5.37
N LEU A 182 -11.88 30.40 6.26
CA LEU A 182 -11.03 30.43 7.45
C LEU A 182 -11.37 29.29 8.42
N LEU A 183 -12.65 28.98 8.63
CA LEU A 183 -13.06 27.83 9.44
C LEU A 183 -12.47 26.53 8.89
N ASN A 184 -12.58 26.31 7.58
CA ASN A 184 -12.06 25.10 6.94
C ASN A 184 -10.53 25.08 6.88
N GLU A 185 -9.88 26.23 6.73
CA GLU A 185 -8.42 26.37 6.83
C GLU A 185 -7.94 25.90 8.20
N CYS A 186 -8.56 26.39 9.28
CA CYS A 186 -8.21 25.98 10.65
C CYS A 186 -8.33 24.46 10.82
N ILE A 187 -9.42 23.86 10.34
CA ILE A 187 -9.71 22.42 10.47
C ILE A 187 -8.72 21.57 9.66
N ILE A 188 -8.52 21.89 8.38
CA ILE A 188 -7.73 21.06 7.45
C ILE A 188 -6.24 21.23 7.73
N ARG A 189 -5.79 22.48 7.93
CA ARG A 189 -4.37 22.80 8.15
C ARG A 189 -3.86 22.32 9.51
N ALA A 190 -4.76 22.17 10.50
CA ALA A 190 -4.42 21.49 11.77
C ALA A 190 -4.12 19.99 11.62
N VAL A 191 -4.47 19.39 10.47
CA VAL A 191 -4.07 18.04 10.07
C VAL A 191 -2.84 18.08 9.17
N SER A 192 -2.86 18.87 8.10
CA SER A 192 -1.74 18.99 7.17
C SER A 192 -1.82 20.26 6.32
N ASP A 193 -0.69 20.98 6.25
CA ASP A 193 -0.51 22.13 5.35
C ASP A 193 -0.62 21.73 3.86
N ASP A 194 -0.11 20.56 3.50
CA ASP A 194 -0.12 20.08 2.11
C ASP A 194 -1.55 19.77 1.65
N ILE A 195 -2.36 19.16 2.53
CA ILE A 195 -3.78 18.91 2.24
C ILE A 195 -4.50 20.24 2.01
N TRP A 196 -4.32 21.22 2.90
CA TRP A 196 -4.95 22.53 2.76
C TRP A 196 -4.59 23.20 1.42
N ASN A 197 -3.31 23.24 1.09
CA ASN A 197 -2.83 23.83 -0.16
C ASN A 197 -3.46 23.18 -1.41
N SER A 198 -3.72 21.87 -1.36
CA SER A 198 -4.34 21.14 -2.47
C SER A 198 -5.85 21.40 -2.63
N VAL A 199 -6.57 21.75 -1.55
CA VAL A 199 -8.04 21.87 -1.56
C VAL A 199 -8.57 23.30 -1.40
N ARG A 200 -7.73 24.28 -1.03
CA ARG A 200 -8.17 25.66 -0.73
C ARG A 200 -9.07 26.29 -1.79
N ASP A 201 -8.78 26.07 -3.08
CA ASP A 201 -9.55 26.64 -4.19
C ASP A 201 -10.92 25.95 -4.34
N LYS A 202 -10.99 24.65 -4.04
CA LYS A 202 -12.26 23.90 -4.01
C LYS A 202 -13.12 24.34 -2.82
N ILE A 203 -12.51 24.55 -1.65
CA ILE A 203 -13.19 25.07 -0.45
C ILE A 203 -13.76 26.47 -0.72
N ARG A 204 -13.00 27.37 -1.37
CA ARG A 204 -13.50 28.70 -1.72
C ARG A 204 -14.74 28.62 -2.62
N LYS A 205 -14.69 27.81 -3.69
CA LYS A 205 -15.84 27.59 -4.57
C LYS A 205 -17.04 26.98 -3.83
N PHE A 206 -16.79 26.06 -2.90
CA PHE A 206 -17.84 25.48 -2.07
C PHE A 206 -18.52 26.55 -1.20
N ALA A 207 -17.75 27.41 -0.53
CA ALA A 207 -18.26 28.50 0.29
C ALA A 207 -19.07 29.53 -0.51
N GLU A 208 -18.61 29.90 -1.71
CA GLU A 208 -19.35 30.80 -2.61
C GLU A 208 -20.72 30.22 -2.99
N ARG A 209 -20.76 28.92 -3.33
CA ARG A 209 -22.00 28.22 -3.68
C ARG A 209 -22.97 28.08 -2.52
N LEU A 210 -22.46 27.89 -1.29
CA LEU A 210 -23.30 27.89 -0.09
C LEU A 210 -24.04 29.21 0.10
N TYR A 211 -23.36 30.33 -0.16
CA TYR A 211 -23.98 31.66 -0.04
C TYR A 211 -25.06 31.90 -1.10
N ASP A 212 -24.79 31.49 -2.35
CA ASP A 212 -25.71 31.73 -3.46
C ASP A 212 -27.02 30.93 -3.30
N GLY A 213 -26.99 29.81 -2.57
CA GLY A 213 -28.18 29.05 -2.17
C GLY A 213 -28.95 28.38 -3.32
N THR A 214 -28.39 28.43 -4.54
CA THR A 214 -28.99 27.92 -5.78
C THR A 214 -28.12 26.86 -6.43
N ASP A 215 -28.76 25.76 -6.85
CA ASP A 215 -28.21 24.65 -7.64
C ASP A 215 -26.94 24.01 -7.06
N PHE A 216 -27.13 23.09 -6.10
CA PHE A 216 -26.10 22.19 -5.60
C PHE A 216 -25.75 21.14 -6.65
N GLN A 217 -25.14 21.59 -7.75
CA GLN A 217 -24.55 20.71 -8.75
C GLN A 217 -23.56 19.73 -8.11
N GLU A 218 -23.90 18.46 -8.14
CA GLU A 218 -23.05 17.39 -7.64
C GLU A 218 -21.91 17.08 -8.62
N TYR A 219 -20.80 16.56 -8.09
CA TYR A 219 -19.76 15.97 -8.95
C TYR A 219 -20.30 14.68 -9.60
N GLY A 220 -19.83 14.38 -10.81
CA GLY A 220 -20.18 13.14 -11.50
C GLY A 220 -19.73 11.91 -10.69
N ALA A 221 -20.45 10.79 -10.84
CA ALA A 221 -20.19 9.59 -10.04
C ALA A 221 -18.76 9.05 -10.22
N ALA A 222 -18.22 9.09 -11.43
CA ALA A 222 -16.83 8.69 -11.69
C ALA A 222 -15.82 9.59 -10.96
N ASP A 223 -16.02 10.91 -10.98
CA ASP A 223 -15.15 11.87 -10.28
C ASP A 223 -15.23 11.70 -8.75
N ARG A 224 -16.43 11.44 -8.22
CA ARG A 224 -16.62 11.15 -6.80
C ARG A 224 -15.94 9.85 -6.38
N LEU A 225 -16.12 8.79 -7.15
CA LEU A 225 -15.51 7.49 -6.84
C LEU A 225 -13.98 7.55 -6.93
N LYS A 226 -13.44 8.30 -7.91
CA LYS A 226 -12.01 8.61 -8.00
C LYS A 226 -11.50 9.41 -6.80
N ALA A 227 -12.30 10.34 -6.28
CA ALA A 227 -11.95 11.09 -5.07
C ALA A 227 -11.99 10.22 -3.80
N LEU A 228 -12.90 9.24 -3.74
CA LEU A 228 -13.01 8.27 -2.64
C LEU A 228 -11.88 7.24 -2.63
N LEU A 229 -11.36 6.89 -3.82
CA LEU A 229 -10.32 5.88 -4.03
C LEU A 229 -9.20 6.42 -4.93
N PRO A 230 -8.45 7.44 -4.47
CA PRO A 230 -7.47 8.13 -5.32
C PRO A 230 -6.33 7.23 -5.81
N GLU A 231 -6.04 6.16 -5.06
CA GLU A 231 -4.99 5.21 -5.38
C GLU A 231 -5.42 4.14 -6.40
N CYS A 232 -6.71 4.02 -6.74
CA CYS A 232 -7.26 2.93 -7.56
C CYS A 232 -7.41 3.25 -9.06
N GLY A 233 -6.95 4.43 -9.49
CA GLY A 233 -7.10 4.93 -10.86
C GLY A 233 -8.54 5.33 -11.23
N ASP A 234 -8.87 5.28 -12.53
CA ASP A 234 -10.22 5.62 -13.00
C ASP A 234 -11.17 4.42 -12.86
N PRO A 235 -12.39 4.62 -12.31
CA PRO A 235 -13.40 3.57 -12.21
C PRO A 235 -13.99 3.24 -13.59
N SER A 236 -14.48 2.00 -13.74
CA SER A 236 -15.27 1.59 -14.90
C SER A 236 -16.65 2.25 -14.91
N GLU A 237 -17.29 2.29 -16.08
CA GLU A 237 -18.66 2.79 -16.22
C GLU A 237 -19.67 2.00 -15.36
N ALA A 238 -19.45 0.68 -15.21
CA ALA A 238 -20.29 -0.17 -14.40
C ALA A 238 -20.18 0.16 -12.90
N GLU A 239 -18.95 0.33 -12.40
CA GLU A 239 -18.70 0.71 -11.01
C GLU A 239 -19.31 2.09 -10.73
N ALA A 240 -19.01 3.09 -11.57
CA ALA A 240 -19.57 4.44 -11.42
C ALA A 240 -21.12 4.44 -11.46
N GLY A 241 -21.72 3.67 -12.37
CA GLY A 241 -23.17 3.55 -12.51
C GLY A 241 -23.85 2.88 -11.31
N PHE A 242 -23.19 1.93 -10.64
CA PHE A 242 -23.70 1.38 -9.37
C PHE A 242 -23.76 2.47 -8.29
N PHE A 243 -22.66 3.19 -8.08
CA PHE A 243 -22.62 4.23 -7.05
C PHE A 243 -23.62 5.36 -7.34
N GLU A 244 -23.73 5.80 -8.59
CA GLU A 244 -24.70 6.81 -9.01
C GLU A 244 -26.15 6.42 -8.70
N SER A 245 -26.53 5.16 -8.97
CA SER A 245 -27.93 4.72 -8.89
C SER A 245 -28.34 4.23 -7.49
N ARG A 246 -27.39 3.72 -6.71
CA ARG A 246 -27.65 3.03 -5.43
C ARG A 246 -27.14 3.79 -4.22
N ILE A 247 -26.05 4.55 -4.34
CA ILE A 247 -25.32 5.10 -3.19
C ILE A 247 -25.43 6.63 -3.12
N PHE A 248 -24.89 7.32 -4.13
CA PHE A 248 -24.87 8.79 -4.20
C PHE A 248 -26.30 9.34 -4.31
N GLY A 249 -26.57 10.48 -3.67
CA GLY A 249 -27.93 11.03 -3.57
C GLY A 249 -28.80 10.40 -2.48
N LYS A 250 -28.38 9.26 -1.90
CA LYS A 250 -29.17 8.53 -0.88
C LYS A 250 -28.46 8.40 0.45
N TYR A 251 -27.15 8.18 0.43
CA TYR A 251 -26.36 7.95 1.63
C TYR A 251 -25.10 8.80 1.66
N SER A 252 -24.81 9.41 2.80
CA SER A 252 -23.47 9.91 3.10
C SER A 252 -22.59 8.78 3.61
N LEU A 253 -21.33 8.78 3.21
CA LEU A 253 -20.34 7.74 3.48
C LEU A 253 -19.42 8.20 4.61
N TRP A 254 -19.17 7.33 5.58
CA TRP A 254 -18.32 7.63 6.72
C TRP A 254 -17.21 6.60 6.84
N TYR A 255 -15.95 7.05 6.96
CA TYR A 255 -14.76 6.19 7.03
C TYR A 255 -14.56 5.31 5.80
N PHE A 256 -15.04 5.76 4.64
CA PHE A 256 -15.04 4.98 3.41
C PHE A 256 -13.62 4.67 2.96
N GLU A 257 -12.80 5.70 2.75
CA GLU A 257 -11.42 5.53 2.26
C GLU A 257 -10.60 4.68 3.23
N ALA A 258 -10.70 4.97 4.53
CA ALA A 258 -10.01 4.20 5.57
C ALA A 258 -10.37 2.70 5.55
N ALA A 259 -11.63 2.35 5.30
CA ALA A 259 -12.06 0.95 5.31
C ALA A 259 -11.84 0.25 3.98
N LEU A 260 -12.04 0.95 2.86
CA LEU A 260 -12.28 0.34 1.56
C LEU A 260 -11.14 0.52 0.55
N SER A 261 -10.23 1.49 0.77
CA SER A 261 -9.05 1.67 -0.10
C SER A 261 -8.23 0.40 -0.34
N PRO A 262 -8.05 -0.55 0.62
CA PRO A 262 -7.28 -1.76 0.36
C PRO A 262 -7.90 -2.71 -0.67
N PHE A 263 -9.21 -2.62 -0.94
CA PHE A 263 -9.95 -3.59 -1.74
C PHE A 263 -10.17 -3.17 -3.20
N GLY A 264 -9.72 -1.97 -3.59
CA GLY A 264 -9.96 -1.42 -4.93
C GLY A 264 -11.44 -1.15 -5.23
N HIS A 265 -11.73 -0.75 -6.47
CA HIS A 265 -13.09 -0.41 -6.89
C HIS A 265 -14.09 -1.56 -6.76
N ALA A 266 -13.77 -2.74 -7.31
CA ALA A 266 -14.67 -3.90 -7.28
C ALA A 266 -14.99 -4.38 -5.86
N GLY A 267 -13.99 -4.43 -4.97
CA GLY A 267 -14.20 -4.83 -3.58
C GLY A 267 -14.99 -3.79 -2.79
N ALA A 268 -14.71 -2.50 -3.00
CA ALA A 268 -15.50 -1.41 -2.40
C ALA A 268 -16.96 -1.44 -2.88
N GLU A 269 -17.21 -1.70 -4.17
CA GLU A 269 -18.55 -1.84 -4.73
C GLU A 269 -19.33 -2.98 -4.04
N GLU A 270 -18.74 -4.16 -3.92
CA GLU A 270 -19.40 -5.32 -3.30
C GLU A 270 -19.72 -5.10 -1.82
N ILE A 271 -18.79 -4.52 -1.05
CA ILE A 271 -19.04 -4.16 0.35
C ILE A 271 -20.18 -3.14 0.44
N CYS A 272 -20.18 -2.11 -0.42
CA CYS A 272 -21.23 -1.10 -0.44
C CYS A 272 -22.58 -1.68 -0.85
N ARG A 273 -22.62 -2.62 -1.78
CA ARG A 273 -23.83 -3.32 -2.20
C ARG A 273 -24.48 -4.07 -1.05
N GLN A 274 -23.70 -4.75 -0.23
CA GLN A 274 -24.22 -5.44 0.95
C GLN A 274 -24.66 -4.46 2.05
N ALA A 275 -23.91 -3.36 2.26
CA ALA A 275 -24.29 -2.30 3.19
C ALA A 275 -25.58 -1.60 2.78
N GLU A 276 -25.74 -1.28 1.50
CA GLU A 276 -26.96 -0.69 0.93
C GLU A 276 -28.14 -1.65 1.04
N ALA A 277 -27.96 -2.95 0.78
CA ALA A 277 -29.01 -3.94 0.94
C ALA A 277 -29.46 -4.10 2.40
N ALA A 278 -28.58 -3.86 3.37
CA ALA A 278 -28.94 -3.77 4.78
C ALA A 278 -29.69 -2.46 5.10
N ALA A 279 -29.20 -1.33 4.59
CA ALA A 279 -29.83 -0.02 4.75
C ALA A 279 -31.24 0.06 4.16
N ALA A 280 -31.45 -0.52 2.97
CA ALA A 280 -32.73 -0.50 2.26
C ALA A 280 -33.86 -1.25 2.99
N LYS A 281 -33.55 -2.08 3.98
CA LYS A 281 -34.53 -2.80 4.80
C LYS A 281 -35.10 -1.93 5.93
N GLU A 282 -34.47 -0.80 6.22
CA GLU A 282 -34.76 0.04 7.37
C GLU A 282 -35.22 1.42 6.89
N SER A 283 -36.17 2.02 7.60
CA SER A 283 -36.64 3.36 7.26
C SER A 283 -35.79 4.44 7.93
N GLY A 284 -35.45 5.49 7.18
CA GLY A 284 -34.74 6.66 7.71
C GLY A 284 -33.22 6.53 7.82
N VAL A 285 -32.63 5.48 7.27
CA VAL A 285 -31.16 5.39 7.12
C VAL A 285 -30.69 6.41 6.10
N ARG A 286 -29.68 7.19 6.47
CA ARG A 286 -29.02 8.22 5.64
C ARG A 286 -27.51 8.04 5.55
N HIS A 287 -26.92 7.17 6.36
CA HIS A 287 -25.46 7.02 6.41
C HIS A 287 -25.03 5.56 6.32
N LEU A 288 -23.99 5.32 5.53
CA LEU A 288 -23.22 4.08 5.53
C LEU A 288 -21.91 4.34 6.26
N ASN A 289 -21.73 3.71 7.42
CA ASN A 289 -20.59 3.97 8.29
C ASN A 289 -19.68 2.74 8.36
N PHE A 290 -18.46 2.90 7.85
CA PHE A 290 -17.48 1.82 7.74
C PHE A 290 -16.46 1.83 8.89
N LYS A 291 -16.68 2.64 9.94
CA LYS A 291 -15.76 2.71 11.08
C LYS A 291 -15.44 1.35 11.71
N PRO A 292 -16.40 0.45 11.99
CA PRO A 292 -16.09 -0.85 12.58
C PRO A 292 -15.19 -1.71 11.69
N LEU A 293 -15.35 -1.61 10.36
CA LEU A 293 -14.45 -2.26 9.41
C LEU A 293 -13.07 -1.59 9.42
N ALA A 294 -13.00 -0.26 9.34
CA ALA A 294 -11.75 0.49 9.39
C ALA A 294 -10.93 0.17 10.66
N ASP A 295 -11.57 0.04 11.82
CA ASP A 295 -10.91 -0.29 13.09
C ASP A 295 -10.30 -1.71 13.09
N GLU A 296 -10.79 -2.62 12.26
CA GLU A 296 -10.24 -3.97 12.10
C GLU A 296 -9.10 -4.05 11.09
N MET A 297 -8.99 -3.12 10.14
CA MET A 297 -8.10 -3.23 8.98
C MET A 297 -6.64 -2.84 9.25
N TYR A 298 -6.28 -2.30 10.41
CA TYR A 298 -4.94 -1.76 10.66
C TYR A 298 -4.33 -2.30 11.94
N TYR A 299 -3.00 -2.41 11.96
CA TYR A 299 -2.21 -2.74 13.14
C TYR A 299 -0.91 -1.94 13.17
N ASP A 300 -0.30 -1.86 14.35
CA ASP A 300 1.00 -1.22 14.56
C ASP A 300 2.14 -2.23 14.30
N TYR A 301 3.08 -1.83 13.45
CA TYR A 301 4.33 -2.53 13.19
C TYR A 301 5.46 -1.50 13.10
N GLU A 302 6.51 -1.68 13.90
CA GLU A 302 7.69 -0.79 13.97
C GLU A 302 7.38 0.71 14.15
N GLY A 303 6.26 1.04 14.81
CA GLY A 303 5.87 2.42 15.10
C GLY A 303 5.15 3.13 13.94
N SER A 304 4.86 2.42 12.84
CA SER A 304 4.00 2.89 11.75
C SER A 304 2.70 2.08 11.65
N ARG A 305 1.65 2.72 11.13
CA ARG A 305 0.36 2.07 10.87
C ARG A 305 0.45 1.26 9.58
N HIS A 306 0.20 -0.05 9.67
CA HIS A 306 0.16 -0.96 8.53
C HIS A 306 -1.25 -1.50 8.28
N VAL A 307 -1.60 -1.68 7.01
CA VAL A 307 -2.79 -2.44 6.61
C VAL A 307 -2.57 -3.91 6.97
N ASN A 308 -3.57 -4.53 7.59
CA ASN A 308 -3.54 -5.93 7.92
C ASN A 308 -3.83 -6.77 6.66
N THR A 309 -2.78 -7.06 5.88
CA THR A 309 -2.90 -7.82 4.62
C THR A 309 -3.49 -9.21 4.84
N TYR A 310 -3.25 -9.84 6.00
CA TYR A 310 -3.87 -11.10 6.39
C TYR A 310 -5.40 -11.02 6.39
N LYS A 311 -5.95 -10.04 7.11
CA LYS A 311 -7.41 -9.77 7.14
C LYS A 311 -7.92 -9.38 5.76
N GLN A 312 -7.19 -8.52 5.04
CA GLN A 312 -7.54 -8.08 3.70
C GLN A 312 -7.74 -9.27 2.75
N ARG A 313 -6.75 -10.17 2.66
CA ARG A 313 -6.79 -11.34 1.77
C ARG A 313 -7.97 -12.27 2.06
N ILE A 314 -8.26 -12.50 3.35
CA ILE A 314 -9.41 -13.31 3.76
C ILE A 314 -10.73 -12.66 3.34
N ILE A 315 -10.84 -11.32 3.49
CA ILE A 315 -12.03 -10.57 3.05
C ILE A 315 -12.14 -10.59 1.52
N GLU A 316 -11.05 -10.38 0.77
CA GLU A 316 -11.04 -10.44 -0.70
C GLU A 316 -11.59 -11.78 -1.21
N LYS A 317 -11.09 -12.91 -0.69
CA LYS A 317 -11.61 -14.24 -1.04
C LYS A 317 -13.08 -14.43 -0.69
N TYR A 318 -13.54 -13.82 0.41
CA TYR A 318 -14.95 -13.81 0.75
C TYR A 318 -15.80 -12.98 -0.21
N LEU A 319 -15.33 -11.83 -0.67
CA LEU A 319 -16.05 -11.02 -1.65
C LEU A 319 -16.13 -11.72 -3.02
N GLU A 320 -15.07 -12.46 -3.40
CA GLU A 320 -15.05 -13.27 -4.63
C GLU A 320 -15.97 -14.49 -4.55
N ASN A 321 -15.94 -15.23 -3.43
CA ASN A 321 -16.76 -16.43 -3.24
C ASN A 321 -17.33 -16.54 -1.80
N PRO A 322 -18.43 -15.82 -1.52
CA PRO A 322 -19.02 -15.81 -0.18
C PRO A 322 -19.47 -17.20 0.31
N SER A 323 -19.84 -18.09 -0.61
CA SER A 323 -20.36 -19.43 -0.27
C SER A 323 -19.28 -20.35 0.33
N GLU A 324 -18.05 -20.23 -0.16
CA GLU A 324 -16.92 -21.05 0.27
C GLU A 324 -16.24 -20.46 1.51
N TYR A 325 -16.05 -19.14 1.51
CA TYR A 325 -15.27 -18.43 2.53
C TYR A 325 -16.12 -17.83 3.65
N GLY A 326 -17.45 -17.85 3.53
CA GLY A 326 -18.39 -17.37 4.56
C GLY A 326 -18.28 -18.08 5.91
N LYS A 327 -17.65 -19.27 5.95
CA LYS A 327 -17.32 -20.00 7.19
C LYS A 327 -16.13 -19.40 7.94
N HIS A 328 -15.29 -18.60 7.27
CA HIS A 328 -14.09 -17.98 7.83
C HIS A 328 -14.32 -16.53 8.22
N VAL A 329 -15.09 -15.80 7.42
CA VAL A 329 -15.36 -14.37 7.61
C VAL A 329 -16.76 -14.03 7.11
N SER A 330 -17.37 -13.00 7.71
CA SER A 330 -18.65 -12.44 7.25
C SER A 330 -18.68 -10.94 7.52
N LEU A 331 -19.35 -10.19 6.66
CA LEU A 331 -19.68 -8.80 6.94
C LEU A 331 -20.85 -8.74 7.93
N THR A 332 -20.81 -7.75 8.81
CA THR A 332 -21.85 -7.50 9.81
C THR A 332 -22.41 -6.10 9.64
N PHE A 333 -23.72 -5.98 9.73
CA PHE A 333 -24.43 -4.72 9.58
C PHE A 333 -25.29 -4.49 10.82
N GLN A 334 -25.06 -3.36 11.49
CA GLN A 334 -25.84 -2.96 12.66
C GLN A 334 -26.43 -1.58 12.45
N VAL A 335 -27.74 -1.44 12.66
CA VAL A 335 -28.45 -0.17 12.52
C VAL A 335 -28.35 0.60 13.83
N CYS A 336 -27.84 1.82 13.76
CA CYS A 336 -27.70 2.74 14.89
C CYS A 336 -28.24 4.10 14.47
N GLY A 337 -29.44 4.46 14.92
CA GLY A 337 -30.09 5.70 14.51
C GLY A 337 -30.32 5.74 12.99
N SER A 338 -29.80 6.76 12.33
CA SER A 338 -29.84 6.92 10.86
C SER A 338 -28.65 6.27 10.14
N SER A 339 -27.81 5.51 10.83
CA SER A 339 -26.57 4.93 10.29
C SER A 339 -26.60 3.41 10.26
N VAL A 340 -26.10 2.81 9.17
CA VAL A 340 -25.74 1.39 9.12
C VAL A 340 -24.24 1.26 9.35
N MET A 341 -23.89 0.64 10.48
CA MET A 341 -22.53 0.34 10.89
C MET A 341 -22.07 -0.95 10.21
N THR A 342 -21.14 -0.82 9.27
CA THR A 342 -20.53 -1.93 8.52
C THR A 342 -19.25 -2.38 9.21
N GLY A 343 -19.22 -3.65 9.60
CA GLY A 343 -18.07 -4.29 10.24
C GLY A 343 -17.79 -5.67 9.66
N VAL A 344 -16.82 -6.35 10.25
CA VAL A 344 -16.41 -7.69 9.85
C VAL A 344 -16.31 -8.61 11.06
N ARG A 345 -16.71 -9.87 10.88
CA ARG A 345 -16.57 -10.92 11.89
C ARG A 345 -15.81 -12.11 11.33
N PHE A 346 -14.63 -12.33 11.88
CA PHE A 346 -13.82 -13.53 11.64
C PHE A 346 -14.24 -14.67 12.57
N ALA A 347 -14.28 -15.89 12.04
CA ALA A 347 -14.47 -17.10 12.82
C ALA A 347 -13.34 -17.28 13.86
N PRO A 348 -13.57 -17.93 15.02
CA PRO A 348 -12.56 -18.06 16.06
C PRO A 348 -11.23 -18.68 15.59
N ALA A 349 -11.30 -19.73 14.76
CA ALA A 349 -10.11 -20.36 14.19
C ALA A 349 -9.35 -19.40 13.25
N CYS A 350 -10.08 -18.63 12.45
CA CYS A 350 -9.52 -17.64 11.53
C CYS A 350 -8.85 -16.49 12.28
N ARG A 351 -9.47 -16.00 13.37
CA ARG A 351 -8.87 -15.00 14.25
C ARG A 351 -7.54 -15.48 14.85
N LYS A 352 -7.47 -16.74 15.29
CA LYS A 352 -6.22 -17.34 15.81
C LYS A 352 -5.13 -17.49 14.74
N LEU A 353 -5.52 -17.80 13.51
CA LEU A 353 -4.58 -17.80 12.38
C LEU A 353 -4.01 -16.40 12.14
N ILE A 354 -4.87 -15.37 12.10
CA ILE A 354 -4.45 -13.97 11.93
C ILE A 354 -3.52 -13.54 13.06
N ASP A 355 -3.89 -13.80 14.33
CA ASP A 355 -3.07 -13.49 15.50
C ASP A 355 -1.68 -14.15 15.38
N PHE A 356 -1.63 -15.43 14.99
CA PHE A 356 -0.37 -16.14 14.75
C PHE A 356 0.46 -15.46 13.66
N CYS A 357 -0.13 -15.11 12.52
CA CYS A 357 0.62 -14.53 11.40
C CYS A 357 1.19 -13.14 11.72
N VAL A 358 0.43 -12.30 12.43
CA VAL A 358 0.90 -10.98 12.87
C VAL A 358 2.06 -11.10 13.85
N GLU A 359 1.99 -12.02 14.82
CA GLU A 359 3.08 -12.25 15.78
C GLU A 359 4.28 -12.96 15.13
N ALA A 360 4.03 -13.84 14.17
CA ALA A 360 5.04 -14.56 13.41
C ALA A 360 5.92 -13.60 12.59
N GLU A 361 5.30 -12.67 11.87
CA GLU A 361 5.97 -11.61 11.11
C GLU A 361 6.81 -10.69 12.01
N ARG A 362 6.32 -10.36 13.21
CA ARG A 362 7.05 -9.53 14.19
C ARG A 362 8.35 -10.16 14.68
N SER A 363 8.49 -11.48 14.60
CA SER A 363 9.71 -12.13 15.05
C SER A 363 10.82 -12.12 14.00
N GLY A 364 10.48 -11.93 12.71
CA GLY A 364 11.41 -12.04 11.59
C GLY A 364 12.07 -13.42 11.41
N LEU A 365 11.60 -14.45 12.14
CA LEU A 365 12.19 -15.78 12.10
C LEU A 365 11.83 -16.49 10.79
N LEU A 366 12.85 -17.09 10.17
CA LEU A 366 12.69 -17.78 8.90
C LEU A 366 11.62 -18.89 8.89
N SER A 367 11.51 -19.64 10.00
CA SER A 367 10.52 -20.73 10.13
C SER A 367 9.08 -20.19 10.18
N TYR A 368 8.90 -18.97 10.66
CA TYR A 368 7.60 -18.32 10.78
C TYR A 368 7.13 -17.75 9.44
N GLU A 369 8.01 -17.14 8.65
CA GLU A 369 7.69 -16.68 7.28
C GLU A 369 7.18 -17.81 6.38
N LYS A 370 7.80 -19.00 6.47
CA LYS A 370 7.32 -20.21 5.78
C LYS A 370 5.97 -20.68 6.29
N SER A 371 5.80 -20.65 7.61
CA SER A 371 4.56 -21.09 8.25
C SER A 371 3.40 -20.20 7.82
N ILE A 372 3.61 -18.88 7.72
CA ILE A 372 2.61 -17.93 7.22
C ILE A 372 2.20 -18.31 5.79
N THR A 373 3.17 -18.43 4.87
CA THR A 373 2.92 -18.75 3.46
C THR A 373 2.17 -20.08 3.31
N MET A 374 2.67 -21.13 3.98
CA MET A 374 2.07 -22.47 3.95
C MET A 374 0.63 -22.47 4.48
N LEU A 375 0.37 -21.79 5.60
CA LEU A 375 -0.98 -21.74 6.17
C LEU A 375 -1.93 -21.01 5.22
N TYR A 376 -1.50 -19.90 4.62
CA TYR A 376 -2.32 -19.14 3.70
C TYR A 376 -2.60 -19.88 2.39
N ASP A 377 -1.62 -20.63 1.87
CA ASP A 377 -1.83 -21.55 0.73
C ASP A 377 -2.83 -22.65 1.09
N MET A 378 -2.69 -23.27 2.28
CA MET A 378 -3.57 -24.34 2.74
C MET A 378 -5.04 -23.89 2.83
N PHE A 379 -5.29 -22.64 3.21
CA PHE A 379 -6.64 -22.07 3.28
C PHE A 379 -7.08 -21.36 1.99
N GLY A 380 -6.23 -21.28 0.95
CA GLY A 380 -6.56 -20.61 -0.31
C GLY A 380 -6.70 -19.09 -0.18
N PHE A 381 -6.08 -18.48 0.83
CA PHE A 381 -6.22 -17.03 1.08
C PHE A 381 -5.32 -16.16 0.20
N ARG A 382 -4.25 -16.73 -0.38
CA ARG A 382 -3.39 -15.98 -1.31
C ARG A 382 -4.10 -15.72 -2.64
N ARG A 383 -3.80 -14.58 -3.25
CA ARG A 383 -4.31 -14.26 -4.59
C ARG A 383 -3.81 -15.26 -5.62
N ASP A 384 -2.52 -15.56 -5.57
CA ASP A 384 -1.81 -16.53 -6.41
C ASP A 384 -0.52 -17.03 -5.72
N SER A 385 0.28 -17.85 -6.42
CA SER A 385 1.56 -18.37 -5.93
C SER A 385 2.65 -17.30 -5.71
N PHE A 386 2.45 -16.09 -6.19
CA PHE A 386 3.40 -14.97 -6.12
C PHE A 386 3.03 -13.93 -5.05
N ASP A 387 1.83 -13.99 -4.49
CA ASP A 387 1.36 -13.09 -3.43
C ASP A 387 2.29 -13.15 -2.21
N ARG A 388 3.09 -12.09 -1.99
CA ARG A 388 4.09 -12.01 -0.91
C ARG A 388 3.52 -11.43 0.39
N LEU A 389 2.19 -11.28 0.49
CA LEU A 389 1.49 -10.74 1.66
C LEU A 389 2.11 -9.38 2.09
N ASN A 390 2.59 -9.24 3.33
CA ASN A 390 3.16 -8.00 3.83
C ASN A 390 4.52 -7.63 3.23
N ASN A 391 5.22 -8.59 2.61
CA ASN A 391 6.57 -8.37 2.05
C ASN A 391 6.54 -7.81 0.62
N GLU A 392 5.37 -7.75 -0.02
CA GLU A 392 5.25 -7.30 -1.42
C GLU A 392 5.74 -5.86 -1.63
N GLY A 393 5.37 -4.94 -0.74
CA GLY A 393 5.80 -3.54 -0.82
C GLY A 393 7.31 -3.36 -0.65
N LYS A 394 7.93 -4.12 0.27
CA LYS A 394 9.38 -4.12 0.50
C LYS A 394 10.09 -4.75 -0.70
N TYR A 395 9.59 -5.88 -1.20
CA TYR A 395 10.10 -6.55 -2.40
C TYR A 395 10.10 -5.63 -3.62
N LEU A 396 8.96 -4.98 -3.93
CA LEU A 396 8.86 -4.07 -5.06
C LEU A 396 9.80 -2.87 -4.91
N LYS A 397 9.92 -2.28 -3.71
CA LYS A 397 10.88 -1.20 -3.45
C LYS A 397 12.33 -1.63 -3.68
N THR A 398 12.71 -2.81 -3.18
CA THR A 398 14.07 -3.34 -3.35
C THR A 398 14.34 -3.67 -4.82
N MET A 399 13.41 -4.32 -5.52
CA MET A 399 13.50 -4.61 -6.95
C MET A 399 13.58 -3.33 -7.80
N ASN A 400 12.93 -2.25 -7.36
CA ASN A 400 12.92 -0.96 -8.04
C ASN A 400 14.16 -0.11 -7.73
N SER A 401 15.04 -0.52 -6.82
CA SER A 401 16.28 0.21 -6.50
C SER A 401 17.37 -0.01 -7.57
N ALA A 402 17.07 0.38 -8.82
CA ALA A 402 17.95 0.20 -9.98
C ALA A 402 19.14 1.18 -10.03
N GLN A 403 19.25 2.12 -9.08
CA GLN A 403 20.24 3.21 -9.15
C GLN A 403 21.70 2.76 -9.04
N GLN A 404 21.96 1.59 -8.44
CA GLN A 404 23.30 0.99 -8.36
C GLN A 404 23.41 -0.35 -9.12
N SER A 405 22.34 -0.77 -9.80
CA SER A 405 22.30 -2.06 -10.50
C SER A 405 22.76 -1.94 -11.96
N THR A 406 23.35 -3.01 -12.50
CA THR A 406 23.66 -3.15 -13.92
C THR A 406 22.41 -3.27 -14.80
N LYS A 407 21.21 -3.38 -14.21
CA LYS A 407 19.91 -3.51 -14.90
C LYS A 407 19.70 -2.44 -15.97
N LEU A 408 20.13 -1.20 -15.77
CA LEU A 408 19.98 -0.13 -16.78
C LEU A 408 21.03 -0.18 -17.90
N SER A 409 22.15 -0.88 -17.69
CA SER A 409 23.22 -0.98 -18.70
C SER A 409 22.80 -1.79 -19.93
N ILE A 410 21.77 -2.65 -19.81
CA ILE A 410 21.28 -3.42 -20.95
C ILE A 410 20.52 -2.57 -21.98
N LEU A 411 20.07 -1.37 -21.57
CA LEU A 411 19.37 -0.44 -22.44
C LEU A 411 20.28 0.14 -23.55
N ASP A 412 21.60 0.04 -23.38
CA ASP A 412 22.60 0.43 -24.39
C ASP A 412 22.55 -0.47 -25.65
N TYR A 413 21.93 -1.66 -25.53
CA TYR A 413 21.88 -2.64 -26.62
C TYR A 413 20.56 -2.64 -27.40
N ILE A 414 19.64 -1.72 -27.11
CA ILE A 414 18.38 -1.58 -27.86
C ILE A 414 18.66 -1.21 -29.32
N THR A 415 17.88 -1.76 -30.24
CA THR A 415 17.94 -1.47 -31.68
C THR A 415 16.54 -1.28 -32.27
N GLY A 416 16.42 -0.64 -33.43
CA GLY A 416 15.12 -0.50 -34.10
C GLY A 416 14.15 0.44 -33.37
N LYS A 417 12.85 0.14 -33.45
CA LYS A 417 11.72 0.98 -33.03
C LYS A 417 10.77 0.30 -32.03
N SER A 418 10.94 -0.99 -31.73
CA SER A 418 10.10 -1.68 -30.74
C SER A 418 10.89 -2.56 -29.78
N ALA A 419 10.44 -2.64 -28.52
CA ALA A 419 11.03 -3.49 -27.50
C ALA A 419 9.93 -4.15 -26.66
N ALA A 420 10.12 -5.44 -26.38
CA ALA A 420 9.32 -6.20 -25.44
C ALA A 420 10.15 -6.52 -24.19
N ASP A 421 9.62 -6.20 -23.02
CA ASP A 421 10.23 -6.53 -21.72
C ASP A 421 9.50 -7.72 -21.10
N THR A 422 10.23 -8.75 -20.72
CA THR A 422 9.68 -10.02 -20.20
C THR A 422 9.80 -10.09 -18.70
N GLY A 423 8.69 -10.32 -18.00
CA GLY A 423 8.65 -10.27 -16.54
C GLY A 423 8.79 -8.83 -16.05
N SER A 424 7.94 -7.92 -16.56
CA SER A 424 8.11 -6.48 -16.33
C SER A 424 7.99 -6.05 -14.87
N GLY A 425 7.40 -6.89 -14.00
CA GLY A 425 7.32 -6.63 -12.56
C GLY A 425 6.78 -5.22 -12.24
N GLY A 426 7.54 -4.43 -11.47
CA GLY A 426 7.19 -3.05 -11.10
C GLY A 426 7.31 -2.00 -12.21
N GLY A 427 7.74 -2.39 -13.42
CA GLY A 427 7.75 -1.53 -14.61
C GLY A 427 8.96 -0.61 -14.74
N VAL A 428 10.00 -0.75 -13.91
CA VAL A 428 11.16 0.15 -13.92
C VAL A 428 11.89 0.17 -15.26
N LEU A 429 12.03 -0.98 -15.93
CA LEU A 429 12.61 -1.02 -17.27
C LEU A 429 11.71 -0.36 -18.30
N LEU A 430 10.38 -0.47 -18.16
CA LEU A 430 9.42 0.19 -19.05
C LEU A 430 9.56 1.71 -18.96
N ASP A 431 9.64 2.25 -17.75
CA ASP A 431 9.79 3.69 -17.51
C ASP A 431 11.11 4.21 -18.07
N GLU A 432 12.22 3.50 -17.81
CA GLU A 432 13.55 3.92 -18.27
C GLU A 432 13.70 3.75 -19.79
N LEU A 433 13.07 2.75 -20.41
CA LEU A 433 12.97 2.64 -21.86
C LEU A 433 12.22 3.83 -22.46
N GLU A 434 11.07 4.20 -21.90
CA GLU A 434 10.26 5.32 -22.38
C GLU A 434 11.02 6.65 -22.26
N LYS A 435 11.68 6.86 -21.13
CA LYS A 435 12.47 8.06 -20.86
C LYS A 435 13.68 8.17 -21.79
N ARG A 436 14.38 7.05 -22.03
CA ARG A 436 15.60 7.04 -22.85
C ARG A 436 15.30 7.03 -24.34
N TYR A 437 14.19 6.43 -24.75
CA TYR A 437 13.78 6.29 -26.15
C TYR A 437 12.30 6.70 -26.33
N PRO A 438 12.00 8.01 -26.40
CA PRO A 438 10.61 8.51 -26.43
C PRO A 438 9.75 8.04 -27.61
N ASP A 439 10.40 7.63 -28.71
CA ASP A 439 9.76 7.15 -29.94
C ASP A 439 9.70 5.61 -30.02
N LEU A 440 10.19 4.89 -29.00
CA LEU A 440 10.21 3.44 -28.95
C LEU A 440 8.82 2.90 -28.60
N GLN A 441 8.33 1.93 -29.36
CA GLN A 441 7.14 1.17 -29.02
C GLN A 441 7.51 0.13 -27.96
N ILE A 442 7.04 0.34 -26.74
CA ILE A 442 7.40 -0.47 -25.57
C ILE A 442 6.20 -1.31 -25.15
N THR A 443 6.43 -2.62 -25.03
CA THR A 443 5.45 -3.59 -24.55
C THR A 443 6.01 -4.38 -23.39
N GLY A 444 5.48 -4.19 -22.18
CA GLY A 444 5.74 -5.06 -21.05
C GLY A 444 4.91 -6.34 -21.15
N THR A 445 5.51 -7.46 -20.73
CA THR A 445 4.85 -8.77 -20.73
C THR A 445 5.03 -9.45 -19.39
N ASP A 446 3.94 -10.05 -18.91
CA ASP A 446 3.95 -10.82 -17.66
C ASP A 446 2.87 -11.92 -17.69
N ILE A 447 3.05 -12.99 -16.92
CA ILE A 447 2.04 -14.04 -16.76
C ILE A 447 1.06 -13.72 -15.62
N SER A 448 1.49 -12.91 -14.65
CA SER A 448 0.74 -12.54 -13.46
C SER A 448 -0.29 -11.46 -13.78
N GLN A 449 -1.56 -11.78 -13.52
CA GLN A 449 -2.65 -10.82 -13.68
C GLN A 449 -2.48 -9.62 -12.74
N ASN A 450 -1.92 -9.84 -11.54
CA ASN A 450 -1.66 -8.78 -10.56
C ASN A 450 -0.64 -7.78 -11.09
N VAL A 451 0.46 -8.25 -11.67
CA VAL A 451 1.48 -7.38 -12.28
C VAL A 451 0.89 -6.60 -13.45
N ILE A 452 0.10 -7.24 -14.32
CA ILE A 452 -0.56 -6.55 -15.44
C ILE A 452 -1.52 -5.47 -14.93
N HIS A 453 -2.31 -5.74 -13.90
CA HIS A 453 -3.21 -4.75 -13.29
C HIS A 453 -2.44 -3.59 -12.67
N ALA A 454 -1.41 -3.88 -11.87
CA ALA A 454 -0.59 -2.86 -11.22
C ALA A 454 0.12 -1.96 -12.24
N LEU A 455 0.65 -2.54 -13.32
CA LEU A 455 1.26 -1.77 -14.41
C LEU A 455 0.22 -0.98 -15.20
N ALA A 456 -0.95 -1.54 -15.51
CA ALA A 456 -2.01 -0.81 -16.20
C ALA A 456 -2.51 0.39 -15.36
N GLU A 457 -2.59 0.22 -14.05
CA GLU A 457 -2.90 1.29 -13.10
C GLU A 457 -1.80 2.35 -13.07
N LYS A 458 -0.55 1.94 -12.89
CA LYS A 458 0.61 2.84 -12.94
C LYS A 458 0.66 3.64 -14.23
N LYS A 459 0.45 2.99 -15.38
CA LYS A 459 0.37 3.63 -16.69
C LYS A 459 -0.65 4.77 -16.69
N ARG A 460 -1.86 4.52 -16.19
CA ARG A 460 -2.94 5.53 -16.13
C ARG A 460 -2.61 6.66 -15.15
N LYS A 461 -2.08 6.32 -13.97
CA LYS A 461 -1.75 7.27 -12.90
C LYS A 461 -0.62 8.22 -13.29
N GLU A 462 0.42 7.69 -13.92
CA GLU A 462 1.66 8.43 -14.25
C GLU A 462 1.69 8.92 -15.71
N GLY A 463 0.72 8.51 -16.54
CA GLY A 463 0.59 8.97 -17.92
C GLY A 463 1.60 8.34 -18.88
N HIS A 464 2.04 7.11 -18.62
CA HIS A 464 3.00 6.40 -19.46
C HIS A 464 2.40 5.97 -20.81
N LYS A 465 3.24 5.86 -21.83
CA LYS A 465 2.88 5.44 -23.20
C LYS A 465 3.13 3.97 -23.47
N TRP A 466 3.97 3.30 -22.67
CA TRP A 466 4.22 1.87 -22.82
C TRP A 466 2.92 1.06 -22.64
N ASN A 467 2.83 -0.11 -23.26
CA ASN A 467 1.69 -1.03 -23.14
C ASN A 467 2.06 -2.25 -22.32
N VAL A 468 1.07 -2.94 -21.75
CA VAL A 468 1.27 -4.23 -21.08
C VAL A 468 0.30 -5.26 -21.59
N ILE A 469 0.80 -6.48 -21.82
CA ILE A 469 -0.01 -7.62 -22.25
C ILE A 469 0.33 -8.85 -21.41
N ARG A 470 -0.66 -9.70 -21.18
CA ARG A 470 -0.43 -11.02 -20.59
C ARG A 470 0.18 -11.94 -21.64
N HIS A 471 1.37 -12.46 -21.41
CA HIS A 471 2.04 -13.33 -22.37
C HIS A 471 3.03 -14.30 -21.69
N ASN A 472 3.10 -15.52 -22.20
CA ASN A 472 4.00 -16.57 -21.73
C ASN A 472 4.89 -17.06 -22.88
N PHE A 473 6.17 -16.68 -22.86
CA PHE A 473 7.14 -17.10 -23.87
C PHE A 473 7.40 -18.61 -23.87
N THR A 474 7.08 -19.34 -22.79
CA THR A 474 7.21 -20.81 -22.78
C THR A 474 6.11 -21.50 -23.59
N GLU A 475 5.03 -20.80 -23.94
CA GLU A 475 3.94 -21.34 -24.73
C GLU A 475 4.14 -20.98 -26.21
N ASP A 476 4.09 -19.68 -26.53
CA ASP A 476 4.03 -19.16 -27.89
C ASP A 476 4.94 -17.94 -28.11
N PRO A 477 5.28 -17.58 -29.36
CA PRO A 477 5.87 -16.29 -29.71
C PRO A 477 4.92 -15.11 -29.47
N LEU A 478 5.46 -13.88 -29.45
CA LEU A 478 4.65 -12.68 -29.41
C LEU A 478 3.71 -12.60 -30.63
N PRO A 479 2.47 -12.13 -30.44
CA PRO A 479 1.52 -11.92 -31.55
C PRO A 479 2.05 -10.94 -32.60
N GLU A 480 2.73 -9.88 -32.15
CA GLU A 480 3.35 -8.88 -33.00
C GLU A 480 4.87 -8.95 -32.89
N LYS A 481 5.54 -8.84 -34.03
CA LYS A 481 7.01 -8.85 -34.05
C LYS A 481 7.59 -7.58 -33.46
N THR A 482 8.74 -7.74 -32.81
CA THR A 482 9.47 -6.65 -32.16
C THR A 482 10.94 -6.62 -32.59
N ASP A 483 11.61 -5.48 -32.42
CA ASP A 483 13.04 -5.36 -32.68
C ASP A 483 13.89 -5.83 -31.49
N ASN A 484 13.34 -5.85 -30.28
CA ASN A 484 14.05 -6.33 -29.10
C ASN A 484 13.14 -7.17 -28.21
N VAL A 485 13.67 -8.27 -27.67
CA VAL A 485 13.09 -8.99 -26.54
C VAL A 485 14.11 -8.99 -25.40
N ILE A 486 13.68 -8.46 -24.26
CA ILE A 486 14.51 -8.30 -23.06
C ILE A 486 14.08 -9.33 -22.03
N PHE A 487 15.04 -10.06 -21.50
CA PHE A 487 14.89 -10.95 -20.35
C PHE A 487 15.79 -10.42 -19.25
N SER A 488 15.21 -9.73 -18.27
CA SER A 488 15.96 -9.15 -17.15
C SER A 488 15.54 -9.80 -15.84
N SER A 489 16.33 -10.77 -15.36
CA SER A 489 16.08 -11.51 -14.13
C SER A 489 14.76 -12.28 -14.17
N ILE A 490 14.54 -13.08 -15.21
CA ILE A 490 13.25 -13.79 -15.38
C ILE A 490 13.43 -15.21 -15.93
N LEU A 491 14.54 -15.50 -16.59
CA LEU A 491 14.77 -16.83 -17.16
C LEU A 491 15.04 -17.86 -16.05
N HIS A 492 15.63 -17.48 -14.92
CA HIS A 492 15.76 -18.37 -13.75
C HIS A 492 14.40 -18.71 -13.15
N GLU A 493 13.42 -17.80 -13.17
CA GLU A 493 12.05 -18.10 -12.76
C GLU A 493 11.40 -19.08 -13.75
N ILE A 494 11.55 -18.84 -15.06
CA ILE A 494 11.06 -19.77 -16.10
C ILE A 494 11.67 -21.16 -15.92
N TYR A 495 12.97 -21.24 -15.61
CA TYR A 495 13.65 -22.48 -15.30
C TYR A 495 13.07 -23.17 -14.06
N SER A 496 12.83 -22.41 -12.99
CA SER A 496 12.49 -22.95 -11.67
C SER A 496 11.00 -23.27 -11.48
N TYR A 497 10.10 -22.48 -12.05
CA TYR A 497 8.66 -22.58 -11.79
C TYR A 497 7.85 -23.27 -12.88
N THR A 498 8.33 -23.34 -14.12
CA THR A 498 7.55 -23.92 -15.22
C THR A 498 7.41 -25.44 -15.03
N ASP A 499 6.20 -25.90 -14.72
CA ASP A 499 5.91 -27.32 -14.62
C ASP A 499 5.96 -27.98 -16.00
N THR A 500 6.75 -29.05 -16.11
CA THR A 500 6.82 -29.89 -17.31
C THR A 500 6.47 -31.34 -16.96
N ASP A 501 6.27 -32.19 -17.97
CA ASP A 501 6.10 -33.64 -17.74
C ASP A 501 7.28 -34.27 -16.98
N ASN A 502 8.46 -33.63 -17.04
CA ASN A 502 9.67 -34.05 -16.33
C ASN A 502 9.87 -33.32 -14.98
N GLY A 503 8.87 -32.58 -14.50
CA GLY A 503 8.94 -31.76 -13.30
C GLY A 503 9.47 -30.33 -13.54
N LYS A 504 9.87 -29.66 -12.45
CA LYS A 504 10.45 -28.31 -12.42
C LYS A 504 11.96 -28.34 -12.69
N PHE A 505 12.60 -27.16 -12.75
CA PHE A 505 14.05 -27.02 -13.00
C PHE A 505 14.48 -27.62 -14.35
N ASN A 506 13.76 -27.29 -15.42
CA ASN A 506 13.95 -27.89 -16.73
C ASN A 506 14.52 -26.89 -17.75
N LEU A 507 15.73 -27.15 -18.26
CA LEU A 507 16.40 -26.29 -19.25
C LEU A 507 15.63 -26.16 -20.58
N GLU A 508 14.78 -27.12 -20.93
CA GLU A 508 13.97 -27.06 -22.14
C GLU A 508 12.95 -25.91 -22.10
N THR A 509 12.49 -25.49 -20.91
CA THR A 509 11.55 -24.36 -20.78
C THR A 509 12.23 -23.04 -21.16
N VAL A 510 13.49 -22.86 -20.72
CA VAL A 510 14.34 -21.72 -21.09
C VAL A 510 14.63 -21.73 -22.59
N LYS A 511 15.03 -22.88 -23.16
CA LYS A 511 15.29 -23.01 -24.60
C LYS A 511 14.04 -22.70 -25.43
N LYS A 512 12.88 -23.17 -24.99
CA LYS A 512 11.60 -22.88 -25.65
C LYS A 512 11.26 -21.39 -25.58
N ALA A 513 11.40 -20.76 -24.42
CA ALA A 513 11.20 -19.32 -24.25
C ALA A 513 12.12 -18.48 -25.16
N LEU A 514 13.41 -18.82 -25.22
CA LEU A 514 14.37 -18.17 -26.10
C LEU A 514 14.03 -18.41 -27.59
N SER A 515 13.64 -19.62 -27.98
CA SER A 515 13.21 -19.93 -29.35
C SER A 515 11.98 -19.12 -29.79
N ASN A 516 10.99 -19.01 -28.91
CA ASN A 516 9.80 -18.19 -29.14
C ASN A 516 10.15 -16.69 -29.21
N ALA A 517 11.09 -16.21 -28.38
CA ALA A 517 11.62 -14.86 -28.50
C ALA A 517 12.35 -14.63 -29.84
N VAL A 518 13.19 -15.56 -30.30
CA VAL A 518 13.84 -15.46 -31.62
C VAL A 518 12.79 -15.38 -32.73
N SER A 519 11.72 -16.16 -32.63
CA SER A 519 10.59 -16.16 -33.59
C SER A 519 9.84 -14.84 -33.59
N SER A 520 9.78 -14.17 -32.44
CA SER A 520 9.14 -12.85 -32.23
C SER A 520 9.95 -11.68 -32.79
N LEU A 521 11.21 -11.88 -33.18
CA LEU A 521 12.07 -10.81 -33.67
C LEU A 521 11.92 -10.53 -35.17
N HIS A 522 11.97 -9.24 -35.52
CA HIS A 522 12.31 -8.78 -36.87
C HIS A 522 13.75 -9.18 -37.25
N PRO A 523 14.07 -9.28 -38.56
CA PRO A 523 15.46 -9.37 -39.00
C PRO A 523 16.29 -8.20 -38.47
N GLY A 524 17.49 -8.48 -37.99
CA GLY A 524 18.34 -7.49 -37.30
C GLY A 524 17.94 -7.17 -35.85
N GLY A 525 16.83 -7.73 -35.34
CA GLY A 525 16.40 -7.58 -33.95
C GLY A 525 17.29 -8.31 -32.95
N ARG A 526 17.14 -8.02 -31.66
CA ARG A 526 18.03 -8.50 -30.58
C ARG A 526 17.28 -9.22 -29.45
N ILE A 527 17.89 -10.29 -28.95
CA ILE A 527 17.61 -10.80 -27.61
C ILE A 527 18.64 -10.20 -26.66
N ILE A 528 18.16 -9.63 -25.56
CA ILE A 528 18.98 -8.99 -24.53
C ILE A 528 18.67 -9.69 -23.21
N ILE A 529 19.65 -10.37 -22.64
CA ILE A 529 19.52 -11.13 -21.40
C ILE A 529 20.40 -10.47 -20.34
N ARG A 530 19.82 -10.17 -19.19
CA ARG A 530 20.55 -9.96 -17.93
C ARG A 530 19.96 -10.92 -16.92
N ASP A 531 20.71 -11.93 -16.53
CA ASP A 531 20.17 -12.99 -15.66
C ASP A 531 21.27 -13.62 -14.81
N GLY A 532 20.91 -14.57 -13.95
CA GLY A 532 21.85 -15.35 -13.16
C GLY A 532 22.76 -16.20 -14.04
N VAL A 533 23.99 -16.45 -13.57
CA VAL A 533 24.99 -17.23 -14.29
C VAL A 533 25.60 -18.31 -13.40
N LYS A 534 25.81 -19.49 -13.98
CA LYS A 534 26.51 -20.61 -13.35
C LYS A 534 28.02 -20.43 -13.49
N THR A 535 28.77 -20.74 -12.44
CA THR A 535 30.23 -20.81 -12.49
C THR A 535 30.66 -21.96 -13.41
N PRO A 536 31.54 -21.72 -14.41
CA PRO A 536 31.92 -22.74 -15.38
C PRO A 536 32.88 -23.80 -14.81
N GLU A 537 33.58 -23.46 -13.73
CA GLU A 537 34.49 -24.38 -13.04
C GLU A 537 33.72 -25.26 -12.08
N ASP A 538 34.01 -26.56 -12.09
CA ASP A 538 33.70 -27.46 -10.99
C ASP A 538 34.73 -27.27 -9.88
N GLY A 539 34.32 -27.38 -8.62
CA GLY A 539 35.22 -27.19 -7.50
C GLY A 539 34.51 -27.12 -6.15
N ARG A 540 35.31 -27.05 -5.09
CA ARG A 540 34.80 -26.96 -3.72
C ARG A 540 35.05 -25.57 -3.14
N MET A 541 34.04 -25.06 -2.45
CA MET A 541 34.07 -23.81 -1.70
C MET A 541 33.89 -24.12 -0.23
N LYS A 542 34.78 -23.60 0.61
CA LYS A 542 34.57 -23.53 2.04
C LYS A 542 33.89 -22.21 2.37
N ILE A 543 32.78 -22.27 3.10
CA ILE A 543 32.06 -21.11 3.63
C ILE A 543 32.19 -21.15 5.14
N THR A 544 32.71 -20.07 5.73
CA THR A 544 32.74 -19.85 7.18
C THR A 544 31.77 -18.73 7.53
N PHE A 545 30.79 -19.03 8.37
CA PHE A 545 29.77 -18.07 8.80
C PHE A 545 30.27 -17.26 9.99
N ARG A 546 29.94 -15.97 10.00
CA ARG A 546 30.29 -15.07 11.11
C ARG A 546 29.29 -15.14 12.27
N THR A 547 28.09 -15.67 12.03
CA THR A 547 27.02 -15.78 13.01
C THR A 547 26.38 -17.17 12.98
N GLN A 548 25.82 -17.59 14.13
CA GLN A 548 25.05 -18.82 14.23
C GLN A 548 23.82 -18.78 13.31
N GLU A 549 23.16 -17.62 13.22
CA GLU A 549 22.03 -17.39 12.33
C GLU A 549 22.37 -17.68 10.87
N GLY A 550 23.56 -17.29 10.40
CA GLY A 550 24.02 -17.59 9.03
C GLY A 550 24.24 -19.08 8.80
N TYR A 551 24.82 -19.78 9.78
CA TYR A 551 24.98 -21.24 9.72
C TYR A 551 23.63 -21.96 9.72
N ASP A 552 22.69 -21.51 10.55
CA ASP A 552 21.34 -22.07 10.62
C ASP A 552 20.56 -21.83 9.32
N PHE A 553 20.74 -20.65 8.70
CA PHE A 553 20.20 -20.33 7.38
C PHE A 553 20.74 -21.32 6.32
N PHE A 554 22.05 -21.60 6.31
CA PHE A 554 22.63 -22.60 5.40
C PHE A 554 22.04 -23.99 5.63
N CYS A 555 21.93 -24.42 6.88
CA CYS A 555 21.32 -25.70 7.22
C CYS A 555 19.86 -25.80 6.75
N GLN A 556 19.14 -24.68 6.77
CA GLN A 556 17.77 -24.62 6.26
C GLN A 556 17.73 -24.58 4.73
N PHE A 557 18.62 -23.83 4.08
CA PHE A 557 18.79 -23.82 2.63
C PHE A 557 19.05 -25.23 2.10
N LEU A 558 19.98 -25.97 2.72
CA LEU A 558 20.30 -27.35 2.35
C LEU A 558 19.07 -28.29 2.39
N LYS A 559 18.13 -28.05 3.32
CA LYS A 559 16.92 -28.87 3.46
C LYS A 559 15.84 -28.51 2.44
N ASP A 560 15.74 -27.24 2.06
CA ASP A 560 14.58 -26.72 1.34
C ASP A 560 14.85 -26.46 -0.13
N PHE A 561 16.10 -26.20 -0.51
CA PHE A 561 16.49 -25.96 -1.88
C PHE A 561 16.28 -27.23 -2.72
N ARG A 562 15.45 -27.11 -3.76
CA ARG A 562 15.11 -28.19 -4.70
C ARG A 562 15.82 -28.03 -6.04
N GLY A 563 16.62 -26.98 -6.22
CA GLY A 563 17.48 -26.86 -7.38
C GLY A 563 18.64 -27.86 -7.33
N MET A 564 19.25 -28.09 -8.49
CA MET A 564 20.45 -28.93 -8.64
C MET A 564 20.27 -30.35 -8.09
N ASP A 565 19.14 -31.00 -8.41
CA ASP A 565 18.83 -32.37 -7.96
C ASP A 565 19.80 -33.45 -8.46
N MET A 566 20.65 -33.12 -9.43
CA MET A 566 21.73 -33.98 -9.90
C MET A 566 22.87 -34.12 -8.88
N LEU A 567 22.99 -33.18 -7.92
CA LEU A 567 23.99 -33.25 -6.86
C LEU A 567 23.48 -34.08 -5.69
N SER A 568 24.31 -34.99 -5.19
CA SER A 568 24.04 -35.78 -3.99
C SER A 568 24.02 -34.89 -2.73
N ALA A 569 23.43 -35.37 -1.64
CA ALA A 569 23.43 -34.64 -0.37
C ALA A 569 24.86 -34.38 0.14
N GLU A 570 25.75 -35.35 -0.08
CA GLU A 570 27.18 -35.25 0.25
C GLU A 570 27.90 -34.21 -0.64
N GLU A 571 27.53 -34.07 -1.91
CA GLU A 571 28.10 -33.04 -2.80
C GLU A 571 27.63 -31.63 -2.41
N LYS A 572 26.36 -31.49 -2.01
CA LYS A 572 25.77 -30.23 -1.55
C LYS A 572 26.34 -29.74 -0.23
N ALA A 573 26.72 -30.65 0.69
CA ALA A 573 27.36 -30.29 1.95
C ALA A 573 28.37 -31.36 2.41
N GLN A 574 29.64 -31.02 2.27
CA GLN A 574 30.80 -31.75 2.75
C GLN A 574 31.32 -31.11 4.05
N GLU A 575 31.90 -31.91 4.94
CA GLU A 575 32.65 -31.42 6.10
C GLU A 575 31.93 -30.30 6.89
N MET A 576 30.64 -30.51 7.22
CA MET A 576 29.91 -29.58 8.08
C MET A 576 30.50 -29.62 9.49
N LYS A 577 31.01 -28.49 9.96
CA LYS A 577 31.61 -28.31 11.28
C LYS A 577 30.84 -27.24 12.06
N PRO A 578 29.81 -27.63 12.84
CA PRO A 578 28.98 -26.70 13.60
C PRO A 578 29.80 -25.83 14.57
N GLU A 579 30.81 -26.40 15.21
CA GLU A 579 31.68 -25.70 16.17
C GLU A 579 32.59 -24.64 15.52
N GLU A 580 32.95 -24.83 14.25
CA GLU A 580 33.70 -23.86 13.45
C GLU A 580 32.78 -22.92 12.65
N MET A 581 31.45 -23.13 12.72
CA MET A 581 30.45 -22.53 11.83
C MET A 581 30.93 -22.53 10.38
N SER A 582 31.33 -23.71 9.87
CA SER A 582 31.83 -23.83 8.51
C SER A 582 31.32 -25.06 7.78
N VAL A 583 31.29 -24.97 6.46
CA VAL A 583 30.88 -26.03 5.55
C VAL A 583 31.74 -25.99 4.30
N VAL A 584 32.05 -27.15 3.73
CA VAL A 584 32.62 -27.30 2.39
C VAL A 584 31.49 -27.72 1.45
N THR A 585 31.37 -27.11 0.29
CA THR A 585 30.26 -27.38 -0.64
C THR A 585 30.72 -27.28 -2.09
N ASP A 586 29.96 -27.87 -3.01
CA ASP A 586 30.10 -27.58 -4.44
C ASP A 586 30.03 -26.06 -4.68
N ILE A 587 30.91 -25.55 -5.56
CA ILE A 587 31.02 -24.12 -5.84
C ILE A 587 29.72 -23.52 -6.38
N ASN A 588 28.95 -24.26 -7.17
CA ASN A 588 27.69 -23.77 -7.72
C ASN A 588 26.55 -23.86 -6.71
N PHE A 589 26.53 -24.90 -5.87
CA PHE A 589 25.59 -24.95 -4.74
C PHE A 589 25.84 -23.84 -3.72
N GLY A 590 27.10 -23.63 -3.33
CA GLY A 590 27.50 -22.53 -2.45
C GLY A 590 27.15 -21.16 -3.03
N ARG A 591 27.31 -20.99 -4.35
CA ARG A 591 26.90 -19.77 -5.07
C ARG A 591 25.40 -19.50 -4.96
N GLU A 592 24.54 -20.50 -5.17
CA GLU A 592 23.09 -20.35 -4.97
C GLU A 592 22.78 -19.91 -3.54
N PHE A 593 23.37 -20.59 -2.55
CA PHE A 593 23.20 -20.23 -1.15
C PHE A 593 23.59 -18.77 -0.88
N LEU A 594 24.75 -18.31 -1.35
CA LEU A 594 25.25 -16.95 -1.09
C LEU A 594 24.28 -15.89 -1.61
N TYR A 595 23.71 -16.10 -2.79
CA TYR A 595 22.81 -15.12 -3.40
C TYR A 595 21.40 -15.19 -2.83
N THR A 596 20.91 -16.36 -2.41
CA THR A 596 19.70 -16.46 -1.57
C THR A 596 19.90 -15.78 -0.22
N TYR A 597 21.06 -15.96 0.42
CA TYR A 597 21.34 -15.41 1.75
C TYR A 597 21.42 -13.88 1.76
N THR A 598 21.83 -13.27 0.64
CA THR A 598 21.90 -11.81 0.49
C THR A 598 20.53 -11.13 0.68
N TRP A 599 19.42 -11.82 0.36
CA TRP A 599 18.06 -11.30 0.48
C TRP A 599 17.45 -11.46 1.89
N GLY A 600 18.13 -12.14 2.79
CA GLY A 600 17.71 -12.31 4.19
C GLY A 600 16.55 -13.30 4.40
N ALA A 601 16.15 -13.44 5.66
CA ALA A 601 15.17 -14.45 6.10
C ALA A 601 13.74 -14.21 5.56
N GLU A 602 13.33 -12.95 5.43
CA GLU A 602 11.99 -12.57 4.94
C GLU A 602 11.75 -13.03 3.49
N SER A 603 12.78 -12.99 2.65
CA SER A 603 12.66 -13.35 1.23
C SER A 603 12.80 -14.85 0.98
N PHE A 604 13.42 -15.58 1.91
CA PHE A 604 13.79 -16.99 1.74
C PHE A 604 12.66 -17.91 1.28
N PRO A 605 11.39 -17.83 1.77
CA PRO A 605 10.34 -18.75 1.31
C PRO A 605 10.13 -18.71 -0.21
N HIS A 606 10.43 -17.57 -0.83
CA HIS A 606 10.37 -17.38 -2.28
C HIS A 606 11.72 -17.74 -2.92
N GLU A 607 12.82 -17.12 -2.47
CA GLU A 607 14.15 -17.26 -3.07
C GLU A 607 14.66 -18.71 -3.08
N VAL A 608 14.34 -19.53 -2.06
CA VAL A 608 14.79 -20.93 -1.98
C VAL A 608 14.14 -21.84 -3.03
N GLN A 609 13.05 -21.40 -3.65
CA GLN A 609 12.37 -22.13 -4.71
C GLN A 609 13.00 -21.88 -6.08
N GLU A 610 13.91 -20.91 -6.20
CA GLU A 610 14.51 -20.47 -7.45
C GLU A 610 15.98 -20.92 -7.54
N CYS A 611 16.40 -21.37 -8.72
CA CYS A 611 17.80 -21.67 -9.01
C CYS A 611 18.33 -20.63 -10.01
N PHE A 612 19.22 -19.77 -9.53
CA PHE A 612 19.63 -18.55 -10.22
C PHE A 612 20.60 -18.83 -11.37
N GLY A 613 21.59 -19.70 -11.17
CA GLY A 613 22.57 -20.05 -12.22
C GLY A 613 22.31 -21.42 -12.82
N TYR A 614 21.49 -21.42 -13.86
CA TYR A 614 21.12 -22.60 -14.64
C TYR A 614 21.98 -22.77 -15.91
N PHE A 615 22.64 -21.71 -16.38
CA PHE A 615 23.53 -21.71 -17.54
C PHE A 615 24.87 -21.02 -17.24
N THR A 616 25.96 -21.56 -17.78
CA THR A 616 27.22 -20.82 -17.91
C THR A 616 27.14 -19.82 -19.06
N ILE A 617 28.07 -18.86 -19.13
CA ILE A 617 28.19 -17.96 -20.30
C ILE A 617 28.31 -18.73 -21.60
N SER A 618 29.07 -19.84 -21.61
CA SER A 618 29.23 -20.69 -22.79
C SER A 618 27.91 -21.35 -23.19
N ASP A 619 27.11 -21.79 -22.21
CA ASP A 619 25.79 -22.38 -22.49
C ASP A 619 24.83 -21.38 -23.13
N PHE A 620 24.78 -20.15 -22.60
CA PHE A 620 23.99 -19.08 -23.22
C PHE A 620 24.40 -18.81 -24.66
N ARG A 621 25.71 -18.71 -24.92
CA ARG A 621 26.25 -18.49 -26.27
C ARG A 621 25.87 -19.61 -27.22
N ASN A 622 26.18 -20.85 -26.84
CA ASN A 622 25.90 -22.03 -27.64
C ASN A 622 24.40 -22.16 -27.93
N CYS A 623 23.54 -21.91 -26.93
CA CYS A 623 22.09 -21.95 -27.08
C CYS A 623 21.59 -20.98 -28.16
N LEU A 624 22.00 -19.70 -28.09
CA LEU A 624 21.57 -18.67 -29.03
C LEU A 624 22.19 -18.84 -30.43
N GLU A 625 23.47 -19.25 -30.51
CA GLU A 625 24.13 -19.53 -31.79
C GLU A 625 23.47 -20.71 -32.53
N ASN A 626 23.07 -21.77 -31.80
CA ASN A 626 22.32 -22.89 -32.35
C ASN A 626 20.91 -22.48 -32.85
N MET A 627 20.36 -21.38 -32.34
CA MET A 627 19.11 -20.77 -32.83
C MET A 627 19.33 -19.80 -34.01
N GLY A 628 20.54 -19.73 -34.56
CA GLY A 628 20.88 -18.88 -35.71
C GLY A 628 21.11 -17.41 -35.36
N MET A 629 21.33 -17.09 -34.08
CA MET A 629 21.63 -15.75 -33.62
C MET A 629 23.14 -15.48 -33.62
N ARG A 630 23.54 -14.24 -33.87
CA ARG A 630 24.94 -13.78 -33.76
C ARG A 630 25.18 -13.10 -32.42
N ILE A 631 26.12 -13.59 -31.62
CA ILE A 631 26.49 -12.98 -30.33
C ILE A 631 27.15 -11.61 -30.55
N ILE A 632 26.61 -10.59 -29.89
CA ILE A 632 27.15 -9.22 -29.84
C ILE A 632 27.95 -9.01 -28.56
N LYS A 633 27.44 -9.51 -27.43
CA LYS A 633 28.10 -9.44 -26.13
C LYS A 633 27.72 -10.67 -25.31
N ALA A 634 28.67 -11.20 -24.54
CA ALA A 634 28.43 -12.26 -23.58
C ALA A 634 29.49 -12.13 -22.49
N VAL A 635 29.10 -11.63 -21.32
CA VAL A 635 29.99 -11.39 -20.17
C VAL A 635 29.27 -11.79 -18.88
N SER A 636 30.02 -12.29 -17.91
CA SER A 636 29.58 -12.49 -16.53
C SER A 636 30.27 -11.50 -15.60
N PHE A 637 29.64 -11.24 -14.46
CA PHE A 637 30.15 -10.36 -13.41
C PHE A 637 29.43 -10.62 -12.08
N LEU A 638 30.07 -10.24 -10.99
CA LEU A 638 29.41 -10.05 -9.70
C LEU A 638 28.65 -8.72 -9.69
N GLU A 639 27.34 -8.78 -9.46
CA GLU A 639 26.50 -7.59 -9.42
C GLU A 639 26.90 -6.68 -8.23
N PRO A 640 26.97 -5.35 -8.45
CA PRO A 640 27.28 -4.41 -7.37
C PRO A 640 26.34 -4.57 -6.17
N GLY A 641 26.90 -4.49 -4.96
CA GLY A 641 26.15 -4.62 -3.70
C GLY A 641 26.24 -6.00 -3.05
N TYR A 642 26.30 -7.11 -3.82
CA TYR A 642 26.39 -8.46 -3.23
C TYR A 642 27.61 -8.62 -2.33
N ARG A 643 28.79 -8.18 -2.79
CA ARG A 643 30.03 -8.23 -1.99
C ARG A 643 29.90 -7.44 -0.70
N ASP A 644 29.27 -6.27 -0.76
CA ASP A 644 29.12 -5.40 0.40
C ASP A 644 28.16 -5.99 1.45
N HIS A 645 27.15 -6.74 1.01
CA HIS A 645 26.24 -7.44 1.92
C HIS A 645 26.86 -8.71 2.50
N LEU A 646 27.61 -9.48 1.70
CA LEU A 646 28.12 -10.79 2.13
C LEU A 646 29.44 -10.75 2.92
N LYS A 647 30.31 -9.76 2.69
CA LYS A 647 31.64 -9.68 3.34
C LYS A 647 31.58 -9.70 4.87
N ASP A 648 30.53 -9.11 5.42
CA ASP A 648 30.30 -8.99 6.86
C ASP A 648 29.48 -10.16 7.43
N LEU A 649 29.10 -11.13 6.59
CA LEU A 649 28.33 -12.31 6.98
C LEU A 649 29.10 -13.61 6.83
N VAL A 650 29.95 -13.72 5.80
CA VAL A 650 30.70 -14.95 5.48
C VAL A 650 32.15 -14.68 5.08
N ASP A 651 33.02 -15.67 5.28
CA ASP A 651 34.33 -15.81 4.63
C ASP A 651 34.28 -16.99 3.65
N ILE A 652 34.80 -16.83 2.44
CA ILE A 652 34.82 -17.89 1.43
C ILE A 652 36.24 -18.22 0.99
N ARG A 653 36.52 -19.51 0.82
CA ARG A 653 37.82 -20.00 0.33
C ARG A 653 37.62 -21.10 -0.69
N ARG A 654 38.51 -21.16 -1.68
CA ARG A 654 38.56 -22.27 -2.63
C ARG A 654 39.30 -23.42 -1.98
N MET A 655 38.75 -24.61 -2.07
CA MET A 655 39.37 -25.85 -1.59
C MET A 655 39.75 -26.74 -2.76
N ASP A 656 41.04 -27.09 -2.84
CA ASP A 656 41.54 -28.01 -3.87
C ASP A 656 41.25 -29.49 -3.51
N GLU A 657 41.62 -30.41 -4.40
CA GLU A 657 41.45 -31.87 -4.19
C GLU A 657 42.28 -32.39 -3.01
N ASN A 658 43.35 -31.69 -2.63
CA ASN A 658 44.25 -32.06 -1.53
C ASN A 658 43.82 -31.43 -0.18
N GLY A 659 42.72 -30.67 -0.15
CA GLY A 659 42.22 -29.99 1.04
C GLY A 659 42.94 -28.67 1.37
N ASN A 660 43.76 -28.13 0.46
CA ASN A 660 44.40 -26.83 0.67
C ASN A 660 43.38 -25.71 0.41
N GLU A 661 43.39 -24.71 1.29
CA GLU A 661 42.53 -23.53 1.21
C GLU A 661 43.29 -22.37 0.57
N THR A 662 42.69 -21.76 -0.45
CA THR A 662 43.21 -20.55 -1.12
C THR A 662 42.17 -19.45 -1.11
N GLU A 663 42.62 -18.20 -1.16
CA GLU A 663 41.71 -17.05 -1.26
C GLU A 663 40.87 -17.15 -2.54
N MET A 664 39.61 -16.76 -2.42
CA MET A 664 38.64 -16.83 -3.50
C MET A 664 37.82 -15.54 -3.53
N GLU A 665 37.64 -14.98 -4.72
CA GLU A 665 36.65 -13.92 -4.92
C GLU A 665 35.23 -14.52 -4.97
N PHE A 666 34.24 -13.72 -4.60
CA PHE A 666 32.84 -14.14 -4.77
C PHE A 666 32.60 -14.49 -6.25
N PRO A 667 31.93 -15.62 -6.55
CA PRO A 667 31.64 -16.01 -7.93
C PRO A 667 30.89 -14.92 -8.69
N ASP A 668 30.79 -15.01 -10.01
CA ASP A 668 29.87 -14.13 -10.72
C ASP A 668 28.42 -14.45 -10.35
N SER A 669 27.61 -13.42 -10.14
CA SER A 669 26.18 -13.58 -9.85
C SER A 669 25.36 -13.50 -11.13
N ASN A 670 25.75 -12.63 -12.06
CA ASN A 670 24.95 -12.25 -13.21
C ASN A 670 25.73 -12.29 -14.50
N CYS A 671 24.99 -12.31 -15.61
CA CYS A 671 25.52 -12.14 -16.94
C CYS A 671 24.77 -11.07 -17.73
N ILE A 672 25.42 -10.56 -18.78
CA ILE A 672 24.76 -9.85 -19.87
C ILE A 672 25.08 -10.59 -21.16
N VAL A 673 24.04 -11.09 -21.84
CA VAL A 673 24.14 -11.75 -23.14
C VAL A 673 23.26 -11.04 -24.14
N VAL A 674 23.85 -10.58 -25.24
CA VAL A 674 23.16 -9.88 -26.32
C VAL A 674 23.43 -10.62 -27.60
N ALA A 675 22.36 -11.05 -28.27
CA ALA A 675 22.45 -11.75 -29.55
C ALA A 675 21.53 -11.09 -30.57
N GLN A 676 21.96 -11.04 -31.83
CA GLN A 676 21.24 -10.39 -32.91
C GLN A 676 20.83 -11.40 -33.98
N LYS A 677 19.59 -11.32 -34.43
CA LYS A 677 19.07 -12.09 -35.55
C LYS A 677 19.69 -11.60 -36.86
N ALA A 678 19.97 -12.52 -37.77
CA ALA A 678 20.45 -12.17 -39.11
C ALA A 678 19.47 -11.20 -39.82
N LEU A 679 20.03 -10.37 -40.71
CA LEU A 679 19.27 -9.43 -41.54
C LEU A 679 18.50 -10.12 -42.66
#